data_AF-A0A7E6CMI1-F1
#
_entry.id   AF-A0A7E6CMI1-F1
#
_cell.length_a   1.000
_cell.length_b   1.000
_cell.length_c   1.000
_cell.angle_alpha   90.00
_cell.angle_beta   90.00
_cell.angle_gamma   90.00
#
_symmetry.space_group_name_H-M   'P 1'
#
loop_
_entity.id
_entity.type
_entity.pdbx_description
1 polymer ?
#
loop_
_entity_poly.entity_id
_entity_poly.type
_entity_poly.pdbx_seq_one_letter_code
_entity_poly.pdbx_strand_id
1 'polypeptide(L)'
;MSFGGISAPGKSVSFLHKNFNGCLENLYYNGMDIIDLAKQQKPQIIIMGNVSFSCSQPQSVPVTFLSPRSYLALPGPSGEDEVSAAFQFRTWNNAGLLLFGELPLLSGGLLLFLNDGKLKLNIYQPGKLSSDITAGAGLNDGQWHSVSLSAKRNHLSMVVDGQVASAAAFLGPEQVYSGGTYYFGGCPDNSFGSKCRNPLGGFQGCMRHISIGARVVDLISVQQGSLGNFSDLQVDSCGITDRCLPNYCEHGGECSQSWSAFHCNCADTGYSGATCHNSVYEQSCEAYKHRGNTSGLYYIDSDGSGPLEPFLLYCNMTETAWTIIQHNGSELTRVRNTHPESPYAGFFEYVASLEQLQATINRAEHCEQELTYYCKKSRLVNKQDGTPLSWWVGRTNETQTYWGGSSPDPQKCACGLEGNCVDSQYYCNCNADRNEWTNDTGFLSYKEHLPVTKIVITDTGRPHSEAAYRLGPLLCRGDSSFWNSASFNTEASYLHFPTFHGELSADVSFFFKTIASSGVFLENLGITDFIRIELRSPAVVTFSFDVGNGPSEISVQSPTHFNDNRWHHVRVERNMKEASVRVDQLSPKTQPAPADGHVLLQLNSQLFVGGTATRQRGFLGCIRSLQLNGLALDLEERAKVTPGVEPGCRGHCSSYGKLCRNGGRCREKPSGFSCDCTFSAYAGPFCSDEIAAYFGSGSSVIYNFQENYSLSKNSSSHAAAFHGDMKPSREMITFSFRTTRTPSLLLYVSSFYKEYLSVIIAKNGSLQIRYKLNRYQEPDVVTFDFKNMADGQLHRIKINREEGVVFVEIDENARRQVHLSSGTEFSAVKSLVLGRILEHSDVDQETALAGAQGFLGCLSAVQLSHVAPLKAALQPGHPALITISGHVTESSCVAQAGTDATSRERTHSFADHSGTRDDKEPLANATKSDSAVIGGLIAVVIFILLCITAIAVRIYQQKRLYKRNEAKRSENVDSAEAVLKSELNRQNAVSENQKEYFF
;
A
#
# COMPACT_ATOMS: atom_id res chain seq x y z
N MET A 1 -1.09 41.18 -22.04
CA MET A 1 -2.37 40.49 -21.76
C MET A 1 -3.18 40.55 -23.04
N SER A 2 -3.79 39.44 -23.45
CA SER A 2 -4.50 39.34 -24.73
C SER A 2 -5.88 38.76 -24.49
N PHE A 3 -6.89 39.33 -25.13
CA PHE A 3 -8.28 38.91 -25.00
C PHE A 3 -8.78 38.57 -26.40
N GLY A 4 -9.51 37.47 -26.54
CA GLY A 4 -10.05 37.01 -27.83
C GLY A 4 -9.08 36.20 -28.71
N GLY A 5 -7.77 36.29 -28.50
CA GLY A 5 -6.76 35.51 -29.23
C GLY A 5 -5.34 36.00 -28.99
N ILE A 6 -4.35 35.27 -29.51
CA ILE A 6 -2.93 35.60 -29.35
C ILE A 6 -2.28 35.67 -30.74
N SER A 7 -1.57 36.75 -31.04
CA SER A 7 -0.80 36.87 -32.29
C SER A 7 0.63 36.38 -32.05
N ALA A 8 1.11 35.43 -32.86
CA ALA A 8 2.48 34.97 -32.82
C ALA A 8 3.39 35.93 -33.61
N PRO A 9 4.46 36.50 -33.03
CA PRO A 9 5.41 37.30 -33.79
C PRO A 9 6.35 36.37 -34.58
N GLY A 10 6.17 36.31 -35.90
CA GLY A 10 7.26 36.07 -36.85
C GLY A 10 7.76 34.64 -37.10
N LYS A 11 7.27 33.59 -36.43
CA LYS A 11 7.50 32.18 -36.86
C LYS A 11 6.23 31.37 -36.68
N SER A 12 5.94 30.52 -37.67
CA SER A 12 4.80 29.61 -37.72
C SER A 12 4.88 28.54 -36.62
N VAL A 13 4.54 28.93 -35.39
CA VAL A 13 4.21 28.00 -34.32
C VAL A 13 2.71 27.79 -34.40
N SER A 14 2.27 26.59 -34.75
CA SER A 14 0.86 26.20 -34.69
C SER A 14 0.43 26.13 -33.22
N PHE A 15 -0.29 27.14 -32.74
CA PHE A 15 -1.00 27.01 -31.47
C PHE A 15 -2.07 25.92 -31.62
N LEU A 16 -2.09 24.93 -30.71
CA LEU A 16 -3.07 23.84 -30.71
C LEU A 16 -4.52 24.32 -30.46
N HIS A 17 -4.69 25.56 -29.97
CA HIS A 17 -5.98 26.11 -29.53
C HIS A 17 -6.48 27.18 -30.51
N LYS A 18 -7.75 27.08 -30.90
CA LYS A 18 -8.41 28.08 -31.77
C LYS A 18 -8.62 29.39 -31.01
N ASN A 19 -8.50 30.54 -31.70
CA ASN A 19 -8.86 31.85 -31.15
C ASN A 19 -10.36 31.89 -30.77
N PHE A 20 -10.73 32.79 -29.87
CA PHE A 20 -12.11 32.96 -29.44
C PHE A 20 -12.97 33.50 -30.60
N ASN A 21 -14.11 32.86 -30.83
CA ASN A 21 -15.08 33.27 -31.84
C ASN A 21 -16.45 33.45 -31.15
N GLY A 22 -16.83 34.70 -30.89
CA GLY A 22 -18.04 35.06 -30.16
C GLY A 22 -17.99 36.51 -29.68
N CYS A 23 -18.86 36.86 -28.73
CA CYS A 23 -18.90 38.18 -28.10
C CYS A 23 -18.33 38.14 -26.68
N LEU A 24 -17.58 39.17 -26.30
CA LEU A 24 -17.13 39.41 -24.92
C LEU A 24 -17.85 40.64 -24.39
N GLU A 25 -18.46 40.51 -23.21
CA GLU A 25 -19.07 41.62 -22.47
C GLU A 25 -18.51 41.67 -21.04
N ASN A 26 -18.65 42.83 -20.38
CA ASN A 26 -18.24 43.03 -18.98
C ASN A 26 -16.79 42.62 -18.68
N LEU A 27 -15.87 42.92 -19.60
CA LEU A 27 -14.46 42.59 -19.43
C LEU A 27 -13.75 43.63 -18.56
N TYR A 28 -13.63 43.33 -17.27
CA TYR A 28 -12.90 44.14 -16.30
C TYR A 28 -11.58 43.49 -15.92
N TYR A 29 -10.51 44.29 -15.86
CA TYR A 29 -9.23 43.88 -15.29
C TYR A 29 -8.74 44.94 -14.30
N ASN A 30 -8.51 44.53 -13.04
CA ASN A 30 -8.18 45.42 -11.93
C ASN A 30 -9.13 46.62 -11.79
N GLY A 31 -10.44 46.39 -11.99
CA GLY A 31 -11.47 47.41 -11.92
C GLY A 31 -11.56 48.35 -13.12
N MET A 32 -10.75 48.16 -14.17
CA MET A 32 -10.83 48.92 -15.42
C MET A 32 -11.63 48.16 -16.47
N ASP A 33 -12.59 48.83 -17.12
CA ASP A 33 -13.36 48.28 -18.25
C ASP A 33 -12.50 48.28 -19.51
N ILE A 34 -12.03 47.10 -19.89
CA ILE A 34 -11.13 46.93 -21.04
C ILE A 34 -11.88 47.16 -22.37
N ILE A 35 -13.18 46.87 -22.43
CA ILE A 35 -13.99 47.07 -23.63
C ILE A 35 -14.22 48.56 -23.87
N ASP A 36 -14.50 49.34 -22.82
CA ASP A 36 -14.64 50.79 -22.91
C ASP A 36 -13.31 51.46 -23.34
N LEU A 37 -12.18 51.03 -22.76
CA LEU A 37 -10.85 51.50 -23.17
C LEU A 37 -10.54 51.17 -24.64
N ALA A 38 -10.97 50.01 -25.12
CA ALA A 38 -10.84 49.60 -26.52
C ALA A 38 -11.76 50.43 -27.45
N LYS A 39 -13.02 50.67 -27.06
CA LYS A 39 -13.97 51.53 -27.80
C LYS A 39 -13.44 52.95 -27.94
N GLN A 40 -12.83 53.49 -26.89
CA GLN A 40 -12.23 54.82 -26.85
C GLN A 40 -10.84 54.89 -27.49
N GLN A 41 -10.33 53.79 -28.06
CA GLN A 41 -9.02 53.70 -28.72
C GLN A 41 -7.87 54.26 -27.86
N LYS A 42 -7.85 53.96 -26.56
CA LYS A 42 -6.79 54.43 -25.68
C LYS A 42 -5.45 53.81 -26.11
N PRO A 43 -4.33 54.57 -26.04
CA PRO A 43 -3.02 54.13 -26.55
C PRO A 43 -2.44 52.89 -25.85
N GLN A 44 -3.01 52.48 -24.71
CA GLN A 44 -2.62 51.29 -23.95
C GLN A 44 -3.27 50.00 -24.48
N ILE A 45 -4.27 50.10 -25.37
CA ILE A 45 -4.98 48.98 -25.97
C ILE A 45 -4.57 48.83 -27.44
N ILE A 46 -4.14 47.63 -27.82
CA ILE A 46 -3.82 47.28 -29.21
C ILE A 46 -4.89 46.31 -29.71
N ILE A 47 -5.66 46.73 -30.71
CA ILE A 47 -6.68 45.91 -31.36
C ILE A 47 -6.07 45.29 -32.62
N MET A 48 -6.10 43.96 -32.72
CA MET A 48 -5.59 43.22 -33.88
C MET A 48 -6.74 42.49 -34.58
N GLY A 49 -6.87 42.70 -35.90
CA GLY A 49 -7.96 42.13 -36.70
C GLY A 49 -9.24 43.00 -36.70
N ASN A 50 -10.33 42.46 -37.25
CA ASN A 50 -11.62 43.15 -37.32
C ASN A 50 -12.44 42.86 -36.05
N VAL A 51 -12.61 43.87 -35.20
CA VAL A 51 -13.36 43.77 -33.93
C VAL A 51 -14.57 44.70 -33.99
N SER A 52 -15.76 44.14 -33.79
CA SER A 52 -17.00 44.90 -33.65
C SER A 52 -17.37 45.06 -32.18
N PHE A 53 -17.88 46.25 -31.82
CA PHE A 53 -18.35 46.56 -30.47
C PHE A 53 -19.87 46.40 -30.29
N SER A 54 -20.53 45.76 -31.25
CA SER A 54 -21.92 45.33 -31.18
C SER A 54 -21.99 43.81 -31.30
N CYS A 55 -22.68 43.15 -30.36
CA CYS A 55 -22.99 41.74 -30.48
C CYS A 55 -24.36 41.56 -31.14
N SER A 56 -24.37 41.25 -32.43
CA SER A 56 -25.61 40.99 -33.20
C SER A 56 -25.63 39.58 -33.81
N GLN A 57 -24.90 38.63 -33.23
CA GLN A 57 -25.09 37.22 -33.59
C GLN A 57 -26.48 36.77 -33.12
N PRO A 58 -27.28 36.09 -33.96
CA PRO A 58 -28.51 35.47 -33.49
C PRO A 58 -28.14 34.51 -32.35
N GLN A 59 -28.73 34.73 -31.17
CA GLN A 59 -28.55 33.81 -30.04
C GLN A 59 -28.99 32.41 -30.51
N SER A 60 -28.03 31.50 -30.62
CA SER A 60 -28.34 30.11 -30.90
C SER A 60 -28.95 29.50 -29.65
N VAL A 61 -30.27 29.48 -29.57
CA VAL A 61 -31.04 28.81 -28.51
C VAL A 61 -30.70 27.32 -28.53
N PRO A 62 -30.09 26.76 -27.47
CA PRO A 62 -29.87 25.32 -27.38
C PRO A 62 -31.09 24.62 -26.79
N VAL A 63 -31.12 23.30 -26.91
CA VAL A 63 -32.06 22.44 -26.19
C VAL A 63 -31.29 21.32 -25.49
N THR A 64 -31.61 21.06 -24.23
CA THR A 64 -31.05 19.97 -23.43
C THR A 64 -32.02 18.80 -23.35
N PHE A 65 -31.53 17.61 -23.65
CA PHE A 65 -32.21 16.33 -23.46
C PHE A 65 -31.85 15.79 -22.07
N LEU A 66 -32.78 15.87 -21.13
CA LEU A 66 -32.53 15.64 -19.69
C LEU A 66 -32.48 14.14 -19.32
N SER A 67 -33.21 13.30 -20.04
CA SER A 67 -33.36 11.87 -19.73
C SER A 67 -33.18 11.01 -20.98
N PRO A 68 -32.86 9.71 -20.87
CA PRO A 68 -32.82 8.80 -22.02
C PRO A 68 -34.18 8.60 -22.71
N ARG A 69 -35.27 9.16 -22.15
CA ARG A 69 -36.62 9.18 -22.74
C ARG A 69 -36.93 10.50 -23.43
N SER A 70 -36.09 11.52 -23.28
CA SER A 70 -36.24 12.82 -23.92
C SER A 70 -36.28 12.67 -25.44
N TYR A 71 -37.18 13.39 -26.10
CA TYR A 71 -37.24 13.42 -27.55
C TYR A 71 -37.78 14.77 -28.04
N LEU A 72 -37.42 15.12 -29.28
CA LEU A 72 -37.98 16.22 -30.05
C LEU A 72 -38.47 15.69 -31.40
N ALA A 73 -39.79 15.68 -31.60
CA ALA A 73 -40.43 15.25 -32.84
C ALA A 73 -40.79 16.47 -33.70
N LEU A 74 -40.23 16.54 -34.91
CA LEU A 74 -40.41 17.64 -35.84
C LEU A 74 -40.92 17.15 -37.20
N PRO A 75 -41.84 17.89 -37.85
CA PRO A 75 -42.30 17.54 -39.19
C PRO A 75 -41.22 17.83 -40.25
N GLY A 76 -40.97 16.86 -41.14
CA GLY A 76 -40.08 17.04 -42.29
C GLY A 76 -40.78 17.61 -43.53
N PRO A 77 -40.03 18.19 -44.49
CA PRO A 77 -40.56 18.54 -45.80
C PRO A 77 -40.95 17.26 -46.56
N SER A 78 -42.10 17.26 -47.24
CA SER A 78 -42.60 16.12 -48.01
C SER A 78 -42.26 16.28 -49.50
N GLY A 79 -41.74 15.22 -50.13
CA GLY A 79 -41.59 15.14 -51.58
C GLY A 79 -40.30 15.68 -52.17
N GLU A 80 -39.24 15.87 -51.38
CA GLU A 80 -37.88 16.19 -51.86
C GLU A 80 -37.08 14.90 -52.14
N ASP A 81 -36.20 14.93 -53.16
CA ASP A 81 -35.33 13.82 -53.56
C ASP A 81 -34.11 13.61 -52.63
N GLU A 82 -34.07 14.34 -51.51
CA GLU A 82 -32.95 14.38 -50.57
C GLU A 82 -33.47 14.47 -49.14
N VAL A 83 -33.02 13.54 -48.29
CA VAL A 83 -33.26 13.57 -46.84
C VAL A 83 -32.00 14.13 -46.20
N SER A 84 -32.05 15.38 -45.74
CA SER A 84 -30.91 16.02 -45.06
C SER A 84 -31.30 16.62 -43.73
N ALA A 85 -30.36 16.59 -42.80
CA ALA A 85 -30.47 17.21 -41.49
C ALA A 85 -29.08 17.66 -41.05
N ALA A 86 -29.01 18.82 -40.40
CA ALA A 86 -27.78 19.30 -39.79
C ALA A 86 -28.06 19.90 -38.42
N PHE A 87 -27.15 19.66 -37.48
CA PHE A 87 -27.24 20.18 -36.11
C PHE A 87 -25.85 20.16 -35.47
N GLN A 88 -25.71 20.85 -34.35
CA GLN A 88 -24.59 20.68 -33.44
C GLN A 88 -25.05 19.93 -32.21
N PHE A 89 -24.23 19.05 -31.67
CA PHE A 89 -24.49 18.37 -30.41
C PHE A 89 -23.27 18.41 -29.49
N ARG A 90 -23.50 18.30 -28.18
CA ARG A 90 -22.45 18.02 -27.20
C ARG A 90 -22.98 17.12 -26.09
N THR A 91 -22.15 16.19 -25.62
CA THR A 91 -22.51 15.23 -24.58
C THR A 91 -21.26 14.68 -23.90
N TRP A 92 -21.44 14.10 -22.71
CA TRP A 92 -20.47 13.25 -22.03
C TRP A 92 -20.75 11.75 -22.26
N ASN A 93 -21.94 11.38 -22.72
CA ASN A 93 -22.30 9.99 -22.92
C ASN A 93 -21.57 9.38 -24.12
N ASN A 94 -21.09 8.15 -23.97
CA ASN A 94 -20.40 7.41 -25.03
C ASN A 94 -21.36 6.85 -26.11
N ALA A 95 -22.65 6.77 -25.81
CA ALA A 95 -23.68 6.26 -26.71
C ALA A 95 -25.02 6.99 -26.55
N GLY A 96 -25.82 6.98 -27.62
CA GLY A 96 -27.19 7.51 -27.61
C GLY A 96 -27.74 7.80 -29.01
N LEU A 97 -29.06 7.71 -29.17
CA LEU A 97 -29.75 8.06 -30.41
C LEU A 97 -29.75 9.58 -30.63
N LEU A 98 -29.13 10.08 -31.71
CA LEU A 98 -29.15 11.50 -32.03
C LEU A 98 -30.32 11.87 -32.94
N LEU A 99 -30.55 11.08 -34.00
CA LEU A 99 -31.63 11.33 -34.96
C LEU A 99 -32.21 10.01 -35.48
N PHE A 100 -33.54 9.94 -35.55
CA PHE A 100 -34.28 8.99 -36.36
C PHE A 100 -35.19 9.75 -37.34
N GLY A 101 -34.96 9.60 -38.64
CA GLY A 101 -35.83 10.15 -39.69
C GLY A 101 -36.71 9.05 -40.29
N GLU A 102 -38.02 9.21 -40.24
CA GLU A 102 -38.95 8.30 -40.91
C GLU A 102 -38.81 8.38 -42.43
N LEU A 103 -38.90 7.23 -43.11
CA LEU A 103 -38.91 7.17 -44.58
C LEU A 103 -40.30 6.68 -45.04
N PRO A 104 -41.15 7.51 -45.68
CA PRO A 104 -42.55 7.19 -45.92
C PRO A 104 -42.80 5.94 -46.78
N LEU A 105 -41.91 5.68 -47.75
CA LEU A 105 -42.02 4.60 -48.73
C LEU A 105 -41.35 3.29 -48.31
N LEU A 106 -40.58 3.31 -47.22
CA LEU A 106 -39.87 2.16 -46.68
C LEU A 106 -40.45 1.81 -45.31
N SER A 107 -40.59 0.52 -44.97
CA SER A 107 -40.91 0.09 -43.59
C SER A 107 -39.71 0.28 -42.65
N GLY A 108 -38.99 1.40 -42.79
CA GLY A 108 -37.66 1.66 -42.29
C GLY A 108 -37.41 3.14 -42.01
N GLY A 109 -36.18 3.49 -41.64
CA GLY A 109 -35.81 4.87 -41.30
C GLY A 109 -34.31 5.12 -41.36
N LEU A 110 -33.93 6.40 -41.41
CA LEU A 110 -32.55 6.84 -41.31
C LEU A 110 -32.18 7.01 -39.84
N LEU A 111 -31.14 6.33 -39.38
CA LEU A 111 -30.76 6.29 -37.97
C LEU A 111 -29.33 6.79 -37.80
N LEU A 112 -29.16 7.86 -37.01
CA LEU A 112 -27.88 8.40 -36.59
C LEU A 112 -27.75 8.26 -35.07
N PHE A 113 -26.70 7.59 -34.61
CA PHE A 113 -26.44 7.40 -33.19
C PHE A 113 -24.96 7.51 -32.86
N LEU A 114 -24.68 7.91 -31.63
CA LEU A 114 -23.35 7.87 -31.05
C LEU A 114 -23.11 6.46 -30.50
N ASN A 115 -21.94 5.89 -30.76
CA ASN A 115 -21.51 4.60 -30.23
C ASN A 115 -19.99 4.62 -30.03
N ASP A 116 -19.55 4.45 -28.79
CA ASP A 116 -18.13 4.48 -28.40
C ASP A 116 -17.42 5.77 -28.85
N GLY A 117 -18.11 6.91 -28.64
CA GLY A 117 -17.59 8.23 -29.03
C GLY A 117 -17.51 8.48 -30.54
N LYS A 118 -18.08 7.60 -31.37
CA LYS A 118 -18.10 7.71 -32.84
C LYS A 118 -19.54 7.78 -33.35
N LEU A 119 -19.78 8.54 -34.41
CA LEU A 119 -21.09 8.59 -35.05
C LEU A 119 -21.25 7.43 -36.03
N LYS A 120 -22.39 6.75 -35.95
CA LYS A 120 -22.80 5.71 -36.88
C LYS A 120 -24.11 6.10 -37.54
N LEU A 121 -24.11 6.11 -38.88
CA LEU A 121 -25.27 6.39 -39.70
C LEU A 121 -25.65 5.13 -40.49
N ASN A 122 -26.89 4.68 -40.36
CA ASN A 122 -27.40 3.57 -41.14
C ASN A 122 -28.85 3.78 -41.61
N ILE A 123 -29.24 3.02 -42.64
CA ILE A 123 -30.62 2.93 -43.12
C ILE A 123 -31.19 1.62 -42.56
N TYR A 124 -32.14 1.73 -41.65
CA TYR A 124 -32.81 0.58 -41.06
C TYR A 124 -33.93 0.10 -42.00
N GLN A 125 -33.89 -1.17 -42.40
CA GLN A 125 -34.97 -1.87 -43.11
C GLN A 125 -35.16 -3.28 -42.51
N PRO A 126 -36.40 -3.72 -42.24
CA PRO A 126 -36.68 -5.07 -41.75
C PRO A 126 -36.20 -6.13 -42.75
N GLY A 127 -35.33 -7.05 -42.32
CA GLY A 127 -34.89 -8.21 -43.11
C GLY A 127 -33.73 -7.98 -44.10
N LYS A 128 -33.09 -6.80 -44.10
CA LYS A 128 -31.96 -6.47 -44.99
C LYS A 128 -30.72 -6.09 -44.17
N LEU A 129 -29.52 -6.43 -44.67
CA LEU A 129 -28.25 -6.08 -44.03
C LEU A 129 -28.01 -4.56 -44.20
N SER A 130 -27.76 -3.83 -43.11
CA SER A 130 -27.45 -2.40 -43.17
C SER A 130 -26.00 -2.17 -43.62
N SER A 131 -25.76 -1.13 -44.42
CA SER A 131 -24.41 -0.58 -44.58
C SER A 131 -24.26 0.59 -43.63
N ASP A 132 -23.27 0.52 -42.74
CA ASP A 132 -23.04 1.52 -41.70
C ASP A 132 -21.91 2.47 -42.11
N ILE A 133 -22.14 3.78 -42.04
CA ILE A 133 -21.07 4.79 -42.12
C ILE A 133 -20.64 5.11 -40.69
N THR A 134 -19.35 5.04 -40.40
CA THR A 134 -18.77 5.49 -39.12
C THR A 134 -17.91 6.73 -39.34
N ALA A 135 -18.04 7.76 -38.49
CA ALA A 135 -17.22 8.97 -38.56
C ALA A 135 -16.91 9.56 -37.18
N GLY A 136 -15.80 10.32 -37.11
CA GLY A 136 -15.29 10.95 -35.90
C GLY A 136 -14.68 9.97 -34.89
N ALA A 137 -14.17 10.52 -33.79
CA ALA A 137 -13.66 9.79 -32.63
C ALA A 137 -13.66 10.72 -31.41
N GLY A 138 -14.03 10.21 -30.24
CA GLY A 138 -14.03 10.99 -29.00
C GLY A 138 -15.04 12.15 -28.98
N LEU A 139 -16.17 12.02 -29.69
CA LEU A 139 -17.18 13.08 -29.83
C LEU A 139 -18.05 13.30 -28.56
N ASN A 140 -17.63 12.71 -27.45
CA ASN A 140 -18.24 12.78 -26.13
C ASN A 140 -17.33 13.51 -25.13
N ASP A 141 -16.64 14.55 -25.61
CA ASP A 141 -15.67 15.39 -24.88
C ASP A 141 -16.31 16.64 -24.24
N GLY A 142 -17.65 16.72 -24.25
CA GLY A 142 -18.40 17.87 -23.75
C GLY A 142 -18.29 19.14 -24.63
N GLN A 143 -17.63 19.07 -25.79
CA GLN A 143 -17.52 20.16 -26.77
C GLN A 143 -18.61 20.05 -27.83
N TRP A 144 -18.88 21.17 -28.50
CA TRP A 144 -19.84 21.21 -29.61
C TRP A 144 -19.23 20.61 -30.87
N HIS A 145 -19.84 19.53 -31.35
CA HIS A 145 -19.54 18.93 -32.65
C HIS A 145 -20.64 19.22 -33.66
N SER A 146 -20.24 19.55 -34.88
CA SER A 146 -21.14 19.80 -36.00
C SER A 146 -21.36 18.53 -36.81
N VAL A 147 -22.62 18.23 -37.11
CA VAL A 147 -23.02 17.07 -37.89
C VAL A 147 -23.96 17.52 -39.00
N SER A 148 -23.67 17.09 -40.23
CA SER A 148 -24.61 17.18 -41.34
C SER A 148 -24.68 15.85 -42.05
N LEU A 149 -25.89 15.35 -42.27
CA LEU A 149 -26.14 14.14 -43.03
C LEU A 149 -27.03 14.43 -44.24
N SER A 150 -26.82 13.67 -45.30
CA SER A 150 -27.64 13.73 -46.49
C SER A 150 -27.74 12.34 -47.12
N ALA A 151 -28.97 11.90 -47.36
CA ALA A 151 -29.28 10.72 -48.14
C ALA A 151 -29.94 11.17 -49.44
N LYS A 152 -29.26 10.97 -50.57
CA LYS A 152 -29.72 11.36 -51.90
C LYS A 152 -29.53 10.21 -52.87
N ARG A 153 -30.62 9.72 -53.47
CA ARG A 153 -30.60 8.54 -54.35
C ARG A 153 -29.91 7.35 -53.65
N ASN A 154 -28.80 6.85 -54.20
CA ASN A 154 -28.02 5.73 -53.66
C ASN A 154 -26.76 6.18 -52.89
N HIS A 155 -26.64 7.47 -52.55
CA HIS A 155 -25.50 8.02 -51.84
C HIS A 155 -25.89 8.46 -50.43
N LEU A 156 -25.17 7.92 -49.44
CA LEU A 156 -25.27 8.29 -48.04
C LEU A 156 -23.98 9.01 -47.65
N SER A 157 -24.09 10.24 -47.14
CA SER A 157 -22.94 11.00 -46.66
C SER A 157 -23.20 11.61 -45.29
N MET A 158 -22.15 11.61 -44.47
CA MET A 158 -22.10 12.24 -43.17
C MET A 158 -20.87 13.12 -43.10
N VAL A 159 -21.01 14.34 -42.62
CA VAL A 159 -19.91 15.27 -42.36
C VAL A 159 -19.89 15.55 -40.87
N VAL A 160 -18.73 15.36 -40.24
CA VAL A 160 -18.50 15.61 -38.82
C VAL A 160 -17.34 16.60 -38.71
N ASP A 161 -17.58 17.77 -38.12
CA ASP A 161 -16.57 18.84 -37.97
C ASP A 161 -15.83 19.21 -39.26
N GLY A 162 -16.56 19.20 -40.37
CA GLY A 162 -16.05 19.50 -41.70
C GLY A 162 -15.32 18.33 -42.39
N GLN A 163 -15.13 17.19 -41.72
CA GLN A 163 -14.59 15.98 -42.32
C GLN A 163 -15.70 15.10 -42.90
N VAL A 164 -15.55 14.74 -44.17
CA VAL A 164 -16.55 13.95 -44.91
C VAL A 164 -16.29 12.46 -44.74
N ALA A 165 -17.29 11.71 -44.27
CA ALA A 165 -17.35 10.26 -44.32
C ALA A 165 -18.48 9.85 -45.29
N SER A 166 -18.10 9.22 -46.40
CA SER A 166 -19.06 8.74 -47.42
C SER A 166 -18.95 7.22 -47.54
N ALA A 167 -20.08 6.51 -47.58
CA ALA A 167 -20.10 5.10 -48.00
C ALA A 167 -20.26 5.00 -49.53
N ALA A 168 -19.64 3.97 -50.11
CA ALA A 168 -19.89 3.55 -51.48
C ALA A 168 -21.37 3.15 -51.67
N ALA A 169 -21.85 3.32 -52.90
CA ALA A 169 -23.24 3.15 -53.32
C ALA A 169 -23.98 1.98 -52.66
N PHE A 170 -25.14 2.26 -52.06
CA PHE A 170 -26.11 1.21 -51.72
C PHE A 170 -26.60 0.57 -53.03
N LEU A 171 -26.31 -0.73 -53.23
CA LEU A 171 -26.81 -1.52 -54.36
C LEU A 171 -28.29 -1.89 -54.10
N GLY A 172 -29.20 -0.93 -54.30
CA GLY A 172 -30.64 -1.15 -54.23
C GLY A 172 -31.41 -0.19 -55.16
N PRO A 173 -32.56 -0.60 -55.73
CA PRO A 173 -33.37 0.21 -56.65
C PRO A 173 -34.31 1.22 -55.96
N GLU A 174 -34.18 1.43 -54.65
CA GLU A 174 -35.16 2.21 -53.86
C GLU A 174 -34.77 3.70 -53.80
N GLN A 175 -35.66 4.57 -54.28
CA GLN A 175 -35.52 6.02 -54.20
C GLN A 175 -35.94 6.49 -52.80
N VAL A 176 -35.02 7.15 -52.09
CA VAL A 176 -35.28 7.79 -50.79
C VAL A 176 -35.97 9.13 -51.05
N TYR A 177 -37.20 9.29 -50.57
CA TYR A 177 -37.95 10.55 -50.61
C TYR A 177 -38.11 11.13 -49.21
N SER A 178 -38.05 12.46 -49.11
CA SER A 178 -38.32 13.16 -47.86
C SER A 178 -39.80 13.10 -47.47
N GLY A 179 -40.05 12.98 -46.18
CA GLY A 179 -41.39 13.03 -45.57
C GLY A 179 -41.40 12.31 -44.23
N GLY A 180 -42.48 12.46 -43.47
CA GLY A 180 -42.60 11.85 -42.14
C GLY A 180 -42.00 12.69 -41.01
N THR A 181 -41.84 12.07 -39.85
CA THR A 181 -41.38 12.73 -38.62
C THR A 181 -39.89 12.50 -38.37
N TYR A 182 -39.20 13.56 -37.94
CA TYR A 182 -37.81 13.51 -37.49
C TYR A 182 -37.79 13.55 -35.96
N TYR A 183 -37.21 12.53 -35.36
CA TYR A 183 -37.07 12.38 -33.92
C TYR A 183 -35.62 12.65 -33.53
N PHE A 184 -35.38 13.77 -32.85
CA PHE A 184 -34.08 14.08 -32.28
C PHE A 184 -34.02 13.59 -30.83
N GLY A 185 -32.85 13.07 -30.46
CA GLY A 185 -32.49 12.65 -29.11
C GLY A 185 -33.16 11.39 -28.55
N GLY A 186 -34.34 11.01 -29.02
CA GLY A 186 -35.03 9.82 -28.52
C GLY A 186 -36.31 9.51 -29.28
N CYS A 187 -37.02 8.48 -28.83
CA CYS A 187 -38.31 8.09 -29.39
C CYS A 187 -39.41 8.21 -28.32
N PRO A 188 -40.65 8.58 -28.68
CA PRO A 188 -41.79 8.50 -27.76
C PRO A 188 -42.06 7.05 -27.32
N ASP A 189 -42.61 6.88 -26.11
CA ASP A 189 -43.01 5.56 -25.60
C ASP A 189 -44.02 4.88 -26.54
N ASN A 190 -43.93 3.55 -26.68
CA ASN A 190 -44.60 2.70 -27.68
C ASN A 190 -46.16 2.73 -27.69
N SER A 191 -46.80 3.67 -27.01
CA SER A 191 -48.22 3.94 -27.08
C SER A 191 -48.56 4.72 -28.35
N PHE A 192 -49.06 4.00 -29.36
CA PHE A 192 -49.68 4.44 -30.63
C PHE A 192 -48.73 4.78 -31.80
N GLY A 193 -48.32 3.75 -32.56
CA GLY A 193 -48.03 3.90 -33.99
C GLY A 193 -46.68 4.50 -34.41
N SER A 194 -45.79 4.85 -33.48
CA SER A 194 -44.44 5.36 -33.81
C SER A 194 -43.56 4.26 -34.43
N LYS A 195 -42.95 4.53 -35.60
CA LYS A 195 -41.94 3.65 -36.23
C LYS A 195 -40.52 3.89 -35.70
N CYS A 196 -40.37 4.83 -34.75
CA CYS A 196 -39.09 5.24 -34.20
C CYS A 196 -38.42 4.11 -33.41
N ARG A 197 -37.13 3.90 -33.64
CA ARG A 197 -36.36 2.85 -32.98
C ARG A 197 -35.16 3.42 -32.26
N ASN A 198 -34.94 2.93 -31.04
CA ASN A 198 -33.86 3.38 -30.18
C ASN A 198 -32.95 2.20 -29.76
N PRO A 199 -31.92 1.86 -30.54
CA PRO A 199 -31.11 0.66 -30.27
C PRO A 199 -30.09 0.81 -29.13
N LEU A 200 -29.74 2.04 -28.72
CA LEU A 200 -28.70 2.32 -27.73
C LEU A 200 -29.18 3.21 -26.56
N GLY A 201 -30.48 3.47 -26.45
CA GLY A 201 -31.03 4.42 -25.49
C GLY A 201 -31.02 5.88 -26.01
N GLY A 202 -31.83 6.74 -25.41
CA GLY A 202 -31.94 8.13 -25.86
C GLY A 202 -30.70 8.94 -25.50
N PHE A 203 -30.40 9.92 -26.32
CA PHE A 203 -29.36 10.90 -26.09
C PHE A 203 -29.69 11.78 -24.88
N GLN A 204 -28.68 11.98 -24.04
CA GLN A 204 -28.65 13.03 -23.04
C GLN A 204 -27.49 13.95 -23.37
N GLY A 205 -27.74 15.26 -23.35
CA GLY A 205 -26.81 16.25 -23.87
C GLY A 205 -27.56 17.41 -24.49
N CYS A 206 -26.85 18.24 -25.24
CA CYS A 206 -27.46 19.41 -25.86
C CYS A 206 -27.41 19.33 -27.37
N MET A 207 -28.41 19.93 -28.02
CA MET A 207 -28.40 20.20 -29.45
C MET A 207 -28.68 21.68 -29.72
N ARG A 208 -28.15 22.19 -30.83
CA ARG A 208 -28.45 23.54 -31.34
C ARG A 208 -28.25 23.59 -32.86
N HIS A 209 -28.63 24.70 -33.50
CA HIS A 209 -28.55 24.86 -34.96
C HIS A 209 -29.25 23.71 -35.72
N ILE A 210 -30.36 23.20 -35.21
CA ILE A 210 -31.10 22.10 -35.82
C ILE A 210 -31.74 22.58 -37.13
N SER A 211 -31.53 21.82 -38.19
CA SER A 211 -32.11 22.07 -39.51
C SER A 211 -32.52 20.76 -40.17
N ILE A 212 -33.63 20.82 -40.91
CA ILE A 212 -34.18 19.72 -41.70
C ILE A 212 -34.36 20.25 -43.12
N GLY A 213 -33.69 19.63 -44.09
CA GLY A 213 -33.56 20.22 -45.43
C GLY A 213 -32.88 21.59 -45.36
N ALA A 214 -33.46 22.58 -46.03
CA ALA A 214 -33.01 23.98 -45.98
C ALA A 214 -33.64 24.80 -44.82
N ARG A 215 -34.49 24.20 -43.99
CA ARG A 215 -35.24 24.92 -42.93
C ARG A 215 -34.53 24.79 -41.59
N VAL A 216 -34.19 25.93 -41.00
CA VAL A 216 -33.70 26.00 -39.61
C VAL A 216 -34.90 25.93 -38.66
N VAL A 217 -34.79 25.11 -37.62
CA VAL A 217 -35.82 24.91 -36.61
C VAL A 217 -35.76 26.05 -35.60
N ASP A 218 -36.89 26.71 -35.36
CA ASP A 218 -37.04 27.70 -34.30
C ASP A 218 -37.42 27.02 -32.98
N LEU A 219 -36.45 26.89 -32.09
CA LEU A 219 -36.62 26.23 -30.78
C LEU A 219 -37.49 27.04 -29.81
N ILE A 220 -37.65 28.36 -30.01
CA ILE A 220 -38.58 29.16 -29.20
C ILE A 220 -40.03 28.79 -29.54
N SER A 221 -40.34 28.59 -30.83
CA SER A 221 -41.63 28.07 -31.26
C SER A 221 -41.91 26.66 -30.73
N VAL A 222 -40.87 25.81 -30.59
CA VAL A 222 -40.99 24.50 -29.93
C VAL A 222 -41.39 24.66 -28.47
N GLN A 223 -40.71 25.54 -27.72
CA GLN A 223 -41.03 25.82 -26.31
C GLN A 223 -42.46 26.36 -26.11
N GLN A 224 -42.95 27.15 -27.07
CA GLN A 224 -44.32 27.69 -27.06
C GLN A 224 -45.38 26.66 -27.49
N GLY A 225 -44.98 25.46 -27.90
CA GLY A 225 -45.87 24.40 -28.37
C GLY A 225 -46.49 24.65 -29.75
N SER A 226 -45.99 25.63 -30.50
CA SER A 226 -46.47 25.94 -31.86
C SER A 226 -45.77 25.11 -32.95
N LEU A 227 -44.63 24.48 -32.63
CA LEU A 227 -43.86 23.63 -33.54
C LEU A 227 -43.45 22.31 -32.88
N GLY A 228 -43.84 21.19 -33.50
CA GLY A 228 -43.41 19.85 -33.09
C GLY A 228 -44.04 19.35 -31.78
N ASN A 229 -43.52 18.23 -31.28
CA ASN A 229 -43.89 17.63 -29.98
C ASN A 229 -42.62 17.18 -29.24
N PHE A 230 -42.59 17.27 -27.92
CA PHE A 230 -41.39 16.92 -27.15
C PHE A 230 -41.70 16.40 -25.75
N SER A 231 -40.70 15.76 -25.12
CA SER A 231 -40.75 15.28 -23.73
C SER A 231 -39.39 15.49 -23.07
N ASP A 232 -39.38 15.84 -21.77
CA ASP A 232 -38.19 16.01 -20.94
C ASP A 232 -37.09 16.89 -21.59
N LEU A 233 -37.47 18.01 -22.21
CA LEU A 233 -36.53 18.98 -22.80
C LEU A 233 -36.45 20.27 -21.98
N GLN A 234 -35.24 20.81 -21.85
CA GLN A 234 -35.01 22.16 -21.37
C GLN A 234 -34.53 23.03 -22.52
N VAL A 235 -35.36 24.00 -22.94
CA VAL A 235 -35.05 24.93 -24.04
C VAL A 235 -34.35 26.16 -23.47
N ASP A 236 -33.48 26.77 -24.28
CA ASP A 236 -32.73 28.00 -23.98
C ASP A 236 -31.61 27.85 -22.94
N SER A 237 -31.31 26.61 -22.54
CA SER A 237 -30.15 26.32 -21.71
C SER A 237 -29.46 25.03 -22.14
N CYS A 238 -28.16 24.96 -21.85
CA CYS A 238 -27.38 23.75 -22.03
C CYS A 238 -26.59 23.42 -20.76
N GLY A 239 -27.20 22.60 -19.90
CA GLY A 239 -26.71 22.28 -18.55
C GLY A 239 -25.96 20.94 -18.46
N ILE A 240 -24.96 20.69 -19.31
CA ILE A 240 -24.03 19.57 -19.05
C ILE A 240 -23.04 19.98 -17.94
N THR A 241 -22.89 19.13 -16.93
CA THR A 241 -21.93 19.34 -15.84
C THR A 241 -20.67 18.52 -16.12
N ASP A 242 -19.51 19.16 -16.09
CA ASP A 242 -18.22 18.46 -16.07
C ASP A 242 -17.95 17.92 -14.67
N ARG A 243 -18.02 16.61 -14.51
CA ARG A 243 -17.83 15.88 -13.25
C ARG A 243 -16.39 15.43 -13.04
N CYS A 244 -15.52 15.65 -14.01
CA CYS A 244 -14.08 15.42 -13.89
C CYS A 244 -13.30 16.71 -13.56
N LEU A 245 -13.98 17.83 -13.36
CA LEU A 245 -13.38 19.11 -12.96
C LEU A 245 -14.06 19.68 -11.69
N PRO A 246 -13.34 19.73 -10.55
CA PRO A 246 -11.97 19.25 -10.33
C PRO A 246 -11.87 17.71 -10.46
N ASN A 247 -10.68 17.20 -10.78
CA ASN A 247 -10.49 15.75 -10.89
C ASN A 247 -10.49 15.14 -9.49
N TYR A 248 -11.44 14.23 -9.27
CA TYR A 248 -11.63 13.52 -8.01
C TYR A 248 -11.00 12.12 -8.00
N CYS A 249 -10.38 11.71 -9.11
CA CYS A 249 -9.58 10.51 -9.18
C CYS A 249 -8.20 10.83 -8.60
N GLU A 250 -7.94 10.29 -7.41
CA GLU A 250 -6.71 10.51 -6.66
C GLU A 250 -5.55 9.70 -7.26
N HIS A 251 -4.32 9.99 -6.83
CA HIS A 251 -3.10 9.25 -7.18
C HIS A 251 -2.89 9.02 -8.69
N GLY A 252 -3.18 10.05 -9.50
CA GLY A 252 -2.98 10.01 -10.95
C GLY A 252 -4.03 9.19 -11.72
N GLY A 253 -5.13 8.79 -11.08
CA GLY A 253 -6.21 8.06 -11.75
C GLY A 253 -6.84 8.84 -12.91
N GLU A 254 -7.11 8.12 -14.01
CA GLU A 254 -7.73 8.73 -15.21
C GLU A 254 -9.24 8.86 -15.01
N CYS A 255 -9.75 10.09 -15.16
CA CYS A 255 -11.17 10.37 -15.01
C CYS A 255 -11.90 10.28 -16.37
N SER A 256 -12.96 9.50 -16.39
CA SER A 256 -13.96 9.50 -17.48
C SER A 256 -15.33 9.86 -16.91
N GLN A 257 -16.28 10.28 -17.75
CA GLN A 257 -17.58 10.70 -17.26
C GLN A 257 -18.72 10.42 -18.22
N SER A 258 -19.93 10.46 -17.67
CA SER A 258 -21.22 10.34 -18.31
C SER A 258 -22.14 11.46 -17.82
N TRP A 259 -23.37 11.49 -18.31
CA TRP A 259 -24.38 12.47 -17.92
C TRP A 259 -24.61 12.54 -16.40
N SER A 260 -24.57 11.42 -15.68
CA SER A 260 -24.91 11.35 -14.26
C SER A 260 -23.73 11.03 -13.34
N ALA A 261 -22.60 10.55 -13.88
CA ALA A 261 -21.50 10.01 -13.07
C ALA A 261 -20.14 10.18 -13.74
N PHE A 262 -19.09 10.45 -12.95
CA PHE A 262 -17.69 10.18 -13.32
C PHE A 262 -17.23 8.74 -12.96
N HIS A 263 -16.12 8.28 -13.52
CA HIS A 263 -15.50 6.99 -13.25
C HIS A 263 -13.98 7.18 -13.23
N CYS A 264 -13.33 6.59 -12.24
CA CYS A 264 -11.89 6.61 -12.12
C CYS A 264 -11.30 5.27 -12.58
N ASN A 265 -10.33 5.34 -13.49
CA ASN A 265 -9.47 4.22 -13.80
C ASN A 265 -8.24 4.26 -12.88
N CYS A 266 -8.19 3.34 -11.92
CA CYS A 266 -7.09 3.20 -10.97
C CYS A 266 -6.05 2.15 -11.41
N ALA A 267 -6.13 1.69 -12.66
CA ALA A 267 -5.12 0.78 -13.19
C ALA A 267 -3.73 1.43 -13.14
N ASP A 268 -2.72 0.64 -12.78
CA ASP A 268 -1.31 1.04 -12.75
C ASP A 268 -0.95 2.20 -11.79
N THR A 269 -1.87 2.61 -10.90
CA THR A 269 -1.56 3.63 -9.87
C THR A 269 -1.05 3.04 -8.56
N GLY A 270 -1.32 1.76 -8.28
CA GLY A 270 -1.11 1.15 -6.96
C GLY A 270 -2.22 1.44 -5.95
N TYR A 271 -3.32 2.05 -6.40
CA TYR A 271 -4.49 2.37 -5.57
C TYR A 271 -5.78 1.75 -6.11
N SER A 272 -6.82 1.74 -5.28
CA SER A 272 -8.11 1.12 -5.57
C SER A 272 -9.27 1.88 -4.91
N GLY A 273 -10.50 1.48 -5.26
CA GLY A 273 -11.73 2.15 -4.84
C GLY A 273 -12.29 3.06 -5.94
N ALA A 274 -13.49 3.62 -5.71
CA ALA A 274 -14.19 4.40 -6.72
C ALA A 274 -13.48 5.71 -7.11
N THR A 275 -12.61 6.22 -6.25
CA THR A 275 -11.82 7.46 -6.44
C THR A 275 -10.31 7.22 -6.37
N CYS A 276 -9.86 5.97 -6.42
CA CYS A 276 -8.44 5.60 -6.30
C CYS A 276 -7.80 6.06 -4.97
N HIS A 277 -8.58 6.12 -3.89
CA HIS A 277 -8.14 6.62 -2.59
C HIS A 277 -7.32 5.59 -1.79
N ASN A 278 -7.68 4.30 -1.87
CA ASN A 278 -7.10 3.29 -0.97
C ASN A 278 -5.89 2.61 -1.59
N SER A 279 -4.76 2.60 -0.86
CA SER A 279 -3.59 1.80 -1.23
C SER A 279 -3.92 0.30 -1.30
N VAL A 280 -3.33 -0.38 -2.27
CA VAL A 280 -3.37 -1.85 -2.35
C VAL A 280 -2.25 -2.53 -1.56
N TYR A 281 -1.27 -1.75 -1.08
CA TYR A 281 -0.08 -2.23 -0.38
C TYR A 281 -0.18 -1.97 1.13
N GLU A 282 0.66 -2.66 1.90
CA GLU A 282 0.73 -2.41 3.35
C GLU A 282 1.69 -1.27 3.66
N GLN A 283 1.48 -0.64 4.82
CA GLN A 283 2.25 0.55 5.21
C GLN A 283 3.61 0.25 5.83
N SER A 284 3.93 -1.02 6.11
CA SER A 284 5.22 -1.40 6.67
C SER A 284 5.53 -2.88 6.50
N CYS A 285 6.81 -3.22 6.64
CA CYS A 285 7.23 -4.62 6.72
C CYS A 285 6.60 -5.34 7.93
N GLU A 286 6.39 -4.63 9.03
CA GLU A 286 5.74 -5.19 10.22
C GLU A 286 4.29 -5.60 9.91
N ALA A 287 3.53 -4.80 9.16
CA ALA A 287 2.19 -5.14 8.72
C ALA A 287 2.16 -6.38 7.82
N TYR A 288 3.07 -6.49 6.85
CA TYR A 288 3.22 -7.69 6.02
C TYR A 288 3.54 -8.93 6.85
N LYS A 289 4.48 -8.84 7.79
CA LYS A 289 4.83 -9.95 8.68
C LYS A 289 3.61 -10.49 9.43
N HIS A 290 2.70 -9.63 9.88
CA HIS A 290 1.49 -10.03 10.62
C HIS A 290 0.41 -10.69 9.75
N ARG A 291 0.58 -10.69 8.42
CA ARG A 291 -0.19 -11.52 7.48
C ARG A 291 0.41 -12.90 7.25
N GLY A 292 1.59 -13.17 7.81
CA GLY A 292 2.33 -14.43 7.63
C GLY A 292 3.30 -14.41 6.44
N ASN A 293 3.60 -13.23 5.90
CA ASN A 293 4.58 -13.05 4.83
C ASN A 293 6.03 -13.22 5.35
N THR A 294 6.91 -13.78 4.52
CA THR A 294 8.33 -14.00 4.82
C THR A 294 9.21 -12.92 4.18
N SER A 295 10.53 -12.93 4.45
CA SER A 295 11.47 -11.96 3.88
C SER A 295 11.44 -11.94 2.35
N GLY A 296 11.55 -10.75 1.76
CA GLY A 296 11.46 -10.54 0.32
C GLY A 296 11.33 -9.08 -0.07
N LEU A 297 11.14 -8.82 -1.38
CA LEU A 297 10.84 -7.50 -1.90
C LEU A 297 9.34 -7.22 -1.81
N TYR A 298 8.97 -6.06 -1.26
CA TYR A 298 7.58 -5.63 -1.10
C TYR A 298 7.44 -4.17 -1.49
N TYR A 299 6.33 -3.85 -2.16
CA TYR A 299 5.87 -2.48 -2.25
C TYR A 299 5.29 -2.07 -0.89
N ILE A 300 5.67 -0.90 -0.41
CA ILE A 300 5.15 -0.30 0.81
C ILE A 300 4.66 1.09 0.50
N ASP A 301 3.53 1.44 1.10
CA ASP A 301 2.90 2.75 1.02
C ASP A 301 2.80 3.31 2.45
N SER A 302 3.77 4.11 2.86
CA SER A 302 3.97 4.46 4.29
C SER A 302 2.88 5.35 4.87
N ASP A 303 2.21 6.14 4.03
CA ASP A 303 1.14 7.08 4.38
C ASP A 303 -0.26 6.57 3.96
N GLY A 304 -0.36 5.47 3.22
CA GLY A 304 -1.62 4.81 2.93
C GLY A 304 -2.46 5.60 1.94
N SER A 305 -3.50 6.30 2.41
CA SER A 305 -4.33 7.17 1.56
C SER A 305 -3.75 8.59 1.40
N GLY A 306 -2.51 8.80 1.86
CA GLY A 306 -1.79 10.06 1.70
C GLY A 306 -1.19 10.22 0.30
N PRO A 307 -0.56 11.37 0.01
CA PRO A 307 -0.15 11.74 -1.34
C PRO A 307 1.08 10.99 -1.89
N LEU A 308 1.80 10.21 -1.09
CA LEU A 308 3.04 9.57 -1.53
C LEU A 308 2.77 8.25 -2.24
N GLU A 309 3.42 8.05 -3.38
CA GLU A 309 3.29 6.79 -4.13
C GLU A 309 3.94 5.60 -3.39
N PRO A 310 3.49 4.36 -3.65
CA PRO A 310 4.13 3.16 -3.13
C PRO A 310 5.52 2.96 -3.71
N PHE A 311 6.45 2.41 -2.92
CA PHE A 311 7.81 2.13 -3.38
C PHE A 311 8.31 0.74 -2.97
N LEU A 312 9.16 0.16 -3.81
CA LEU A 312 9.68 -1.21 -3.64
C LEU A 312 10.92 -1.22 -2.75
N LEU A 313 10.92 -2.06 -1.71
CA LEU A 313 12.05 -2.23 -0.81
C LEU A 313 12.18 -3.67 -0.32
N TYR A 314 13.30 -3.99 0.35
CA TYR A 314 13.50 -5.33 0.92
C TYR A 314 13.06 -5.37 2.39
N CYS A 315 12.10 -6.23 2.69
CA CYS A 315 11.71 -6.56 4.06
C CYS A 315 12.45 -7.81 4.52
N ASN A 316 13.24 -7.69 5.59
CA ASN A 316 13.81 -8.84 6.29
C ASN A 316 12.95 -9.20 7.51
N MET A 317 12.01 -10.12 7.31
CA MET A 317 11.06 -10.61 8.31
C MET A 317 11.74 -11.66 9.21
N THR A 318 12.58 -11.23 10.14
CA THR A 318 13.12 -12.11 11.19
C THR A 318 12.21 -12.06 12.44
N GLU A 319 12.74 -12.36 13.63
CA GLU A 319 12.02 -12.11 14.88
C GLU A 319 11.50 -10.67 15.00
N THR A 320 12.18 -9.71 14.36
CA THR A 320 11.73 -8.34 14.13
C THR A 320 11.66 -8.09 12.62
N ALA A 321 10.63 -7.38 12.14
CA ALA A 321 10.60 -6.98 10.74
C ALA A 321 11.54 -5.79 10.52
N TRP A 322 12.50 -5.96 9.62
CA TRP A 322 13.40 -4.90 9.20
C TRP A 322 13.05 -4.43 7.79
N THR A 323 12.94 -3.12 7.63
CA THR A 323 12.86 -2.39 6.37
C THR A 323 14.28 -1.98 5.97
N ILE A 324 14.78 -2.51 4.85
CA ILE A 324 16.12 -2.22 4.33
C ILE A 324 16.01 -1.29 3.13
N ILE A 325 16.56 -0.08 3.23
CA ILE A 325 16.48 0.95 2.19
C ILE A 325 17.89 1.24 1.66
N GLN A 326 18.08 0.96 0.37
CA GLN A 326 19.37 1.08 -0.32
C GLN A 326 19.57 2.50 -0.88
N HIS A 327 20.84 2.85 -1.11
CA HIS A 327 21.27 4.06 -1.80
C HIS A 327 22.40 3.75 -2.80
N ASN A 328 22.74 4.71 -3.65
CA ASN A 328 23.72 4.58 -4.75
C ASN A 328 25.21 4.53 -4.33
N GLY A 329 25.53 4.39 -3.04
CA GLY A 329 26.86 4.73 -2.49
C GLY A 329 27.44 3.74 -1.48
N SER A 330 27.23 2.44 -1.69
CA SER A 330 27.60 1.38 -0.74
C SER A 330 29.07 0.93 -0.82
N GLU A 331 29.80 1.40 -1.84
CA GLU A 331 31.22 1.07 -2.05
C GLU A 331 32.16 1.94 -1.23
N LEU A 332 33.34 1.40 -0.88
CA LEU A 332 34.35 2.13 -0.14
C LEU A 332 34.96 3.25 -1.00
N THR A 333 34.72 4.50 -0.61
CA THR A 333 35.20 5.68 -1.35
C THR A 333 36.45 6.25 -0.69
N ARG A 334 37.55 6.39 -1.44
CA ARG A 334 38.80 7.01 -0.97
C ARG A 334 38.88 8.48 -1.36
N VAL A 335 39.31 9.32 -0.42
CA VAL A 335 39.37 10.78 -0.54
C VAL A 335 40.78 11.27 -0.23
N ARG A 336 41.31 12.13 -1.11
CA ARG A 336 42.65 12.72 -1.02
C ARG A 336 42.61 14.16 -1.53
N ASN A 337 43.57 14.97 -1.10
CA ASN A 337 43.82 16.31 -1.63
C ASN A 337 42.63 17.29 -1.47
N THR A 338 41.99 17.27 -0.30
CA THR A 338 40.88 18.18 0.05
C THR A 338 41.32 19.19 1.11
N HIS A 339 40.74 20.39 1.04
CA HIS A 339 41.04 21.50 1.95
C HIS A 339 39.72 22.11 2.48
N PRO A 340 39.73 22.88 3.59
CA PRO A 340 38.53 23.57 4.06
C PRO A 340 37.86 24.48 3.02
N GLU A 341 38.63 25.11 2.13
CA GLU A 341 38.13 25.95 1.03
C GLU A 341 37.57 25.15 -0.15
N SER A 342 37.96 23.89 -0.28
CA SER A 342 37.54 22.95 -1.33
C SER A 342 37.28 21.58 -0.70
N PRO A 343 36.16 21.46 0.04
CA PRO A 343 35.83 20.24 0.74
C PRO A 343 35.35 19.17 -0.24
N TYR A 344 35.65 17.90 0.05
CA TYR A 344 34.99 16.80 -0.64
C TYR A 344 33.57 16.63 -0.07
N ALA A 345 32.59 16.45 -0.95
CA ALA A 345 31.21 16.16 -0.58
C ALA A 345 30.74 14.89 -1.32
N GLY A 346 30.42 13.85 -0.55
CA GLY A 346 29.77 12.63 -1.06
C GLY A 346 28.27 12.72 -0.82
N PHE A 347 27.46 12.48 -1.84
CA PHE A 347 26.00 12.50 -1.78
C PHE A 347 25.44 11.10 -1.93
N PHE A 348 24.35 10.81 -1.20
CA PHE A 348 23.68 9.51 -1.23
C PHE A 348 22.25 9.67 -1.72
N GLU A 349 21.95 9.12 -2.90
CA GLU A 349 20.59 9.04 -3.42
C GLU A 349 19.99 7.68 -3.08
N TYR A 350 18.87 7.72 -2.36
CA TYR A 350 18.12 6.54 -1.96
C TYR A 350 17.14 6.12 -3.04
N VAL A 351 16.75 4.84 -3.01
CA VAL A 351 15.69 4.30 -3.88
C VAL A 351 14.31 4.91 -3.62
N ALA A 352 14.11 5.56 -2.48
CA ALA A 352 12.89 6.24 -2.09
C ALA A 352 13.12 7.76 -1.98
N SER A 353 12.07 8.54 -2.24
CA SER A 353 12.08 9.99 -2.06
C SER A 353 12.27 10.38 -0.58
N LEU A 354 12.71 11.62 -0.32
CA LEU A 354 12.92 12.09 1.06
C LEU A 354 11.63 12.06 1.89
N GLU A 355 10.48 12.32 1.26
CA GLU A 355 9.16 12.30 1.90
C GLU A 355 8.75 10.87 2.27
N GLN A 356 8.95 9.90 1.37
CA GLN A 356 8.76 8.47 1.65
C GLN A 356 9.68 8.00 2.78
N LEU A 357 10.97 8.37 2.75
CA LEU A 357 11.92 8.05 3.82
C LEU A 357 11.45 8.62 5.17
N GLN A 358 10.99 9.87 5.19
CA GLN A 358 10.51 10.50 6.41
C GLN A 358 9.26 9.79 6.96
N ALA A 359 8.31 9.43 6.10
CA ALA A 359 7.13 8.66 6.48
C ALA A 359 7.50 7.29 7.06
N THR A 360 8.38 6.54 6.40
CA THR A 360 8.86 5.24 6.88
C THR A 360 9.62 5.35 8.20
N ILE A 361 10.55 6.30 8.31
CA ILE A 361 11.33 6.52 9.52
C ILE A 361 10.38 6.87 10.67
N ASN A 362 9.48 7.84 10.50
CA ASN A 362 8.59 8.28 11.58
C ASN A 362 7.76 7.12 12.15
N ARG A 363 7.32 6.19 11.31
CA ARG A 363 6.60 4.97 11.72
C ARG A 363 7.47 3.91 12.40
N ALA A 364 8.74 3.79 12.05
CA ALA A 364 9.62 2.78 12.62
C ALA A 364 9.85 3.02 14.12
N GLU A 365 10.01 1.94 14.89
CA GLU A 365 10.36 2.05 16.31
C GLU A 365 11.83 2.48 16.48
N HIS A 366 12.70 1.96 15.62
CA HIS A 366 14.14 2.23 15.63
C HIS A 366 14.68 2.24 14.20
N CYS A 367 15.62 3.14 13.92
CA CYS A 367 16.37 3.15 12.66
C CYS A 367 17.85 3.32 12.94
N GLU A 368 18.68 2.65 12.15
CA GLU A 368 20.13 2.73 12.22
C GLU A 368 20.79 2.62 10.85
N GLN A 369 22.00 3.16 10.77
CA GLN A 369 22.80 3.13 9.55
C GLN A 369 24.28 2.99 9.91
N GLU A 370 24.96 1.99 9.36
CA GLU A 370 26.40 1.80 9.58
C GLU A 370 27.18 2.84 8.78
N LEU A 371 28.03 3.60 9.47
CA LEU A 371 29.01 4.49 8.85
C LEU A 371 30.41 4.04 9.21
N THR A 372 31.15 3.61 8.19
CA THR A 372 32.56 3.25 8.29
C THR A 372 33.39 4.44 7.85
N TYR A 373 34.30 4.93 8.72
CA TYR A 373 35.23 6.00 8.39
C TYR A 373 36.66 5.58 8.75
N TYR A 374 37.51 5.49 7.72
CA TYR A 374 38.93 5.23 7.82
C TYR A 374 39.72 6.51 7.62
N CYS A 375 40.81 6.65 8.36
CA CYS A 375 41.66 7.82 8.31
C CYS A 375 43.13 7.45 8.43
N LYS A 376 43.95 8.27 7.78
CA LYS A 376 45.40 8.30 7.91
C LYS A 376 45.80 9.76 7.87
N LYS A 377 46.29 10.30 8.99
CA LYS A 377 46.54 11.74 9.18
C LYS A 377 45.37 12.66 8.77
N SER A 378 44.13 12.16 8.83
CA SER A 378 42.92 12.91 8.51
C SER A 378 42.03 12.96 9.74
N ARG A 379 41.90 14.14 10.36
CA ARG A 379 41.20 14.31 11.62
C ARG A 379 39.72 14.62 11.41
N LEU A 380 38.90 14.30 12.42
CA LEU A 380 37.48 14.61 12.43
C LEU A 380 37.22 16.01 12.99
N VAL A 381 38.00 16.40 14.02
CA VAL A 381 37.88 17.68 14.72
C VAL A 381 39.26 18.28 14.93
N ASN A 382 39.36 19.61 14.84
CA ASN A 382 40.57 20.34 15.18
C ASN A 382 40.72 20.47 16.71
N LYS A 383 41.87 20.03 17.26
CA LYS A 383 42.14 20.00 18.70
C LYS A 383 42.25 21.40 19.34
N GLN A 384 42.62 22.42 18.56
CA GLN A 384 42.93 23.76 19.10
C GLN A 384 41.67 24.59 19.39
N ASP A 385 40.67 24.52 18.52
CA ASP A 385 39.48 25.37 18.51
C ASP A 385 38.16 24.56 18.52
N GLY A 386 38.23 23.24 18.37
CA GLY A 386 37.06 22.37 18.30
C GLY A 386 36.34 22.40 16.96
N THR A 387 36.90 23.04 15.93
CA THR A 387 36.24 23.17 14.63
C THR A 387 36.12 21.81 13.94
N PRO A 388 34.92 21.41 13.44
CA PRO A 388 34.76 20.14 12.73
C PRO A 388 35.47 20.19 11.37
N LEU A 389 36.27 19.16 11.11
CA LEU A 389 37.02 18.97 9.86
C LEU A 389 36.35 17.95 8.94
N SER A 390 35.59 17.02 9.50
CA SER A 390 34.74 16.10 8.74
C SER A 390 33.42 15.94 9.49
N TRP A 391 32.32 15.86 8.75
CA TRP A 391 30.97 15.75 9.31
C TRP A 391 30.03 15.09 8.31
N TRP A 392 28.82 14.76 8.75
CA TRP A 392 27.76 14.29 7.88
C TRP A 392 26.50 15.14 8.05
N VAL A 393 25.59 15.00 7.10
CA VAL A 393 24.30 15.69 7.06
C VAL A 393 23.25 14.63 6.75
N GLY A 394 22.10 14.73 7.43
CA GLY A 394 20.98 13.84 7.21
C GLY A 394 19.69 14.57 6.85
N ARG A 395 18.54 14.05 7.30
CA ARG A 395 17.22 14.54 6.87
C ARG A 395 16.91 15.98 7.27
N THR A 396 17.47 16.47 8.39
CA THR A 396 17.24 17.85 8.88
C THR A 396 18.09 18.88 8.16
N ASN A 397 18.99 18.45 7.27
CA ASN A 397 20.00 19.29 6.60
C ASN A 397 20.94 20.03 7.58
N GLU A 398 21.01 19.57 8.84
CA GLU A 398 21.91 20.08 9.86
C GLU A 398 23.24 19.31 9.84
N THR A 399 24.32 20.00 10.26
CA THR A 399 25.65 19.41 10.35
C THR A 399 25.79 18.58 11.61
N GLN A 400 26.14 17.30 11.45
CA GLN A 400 26.32 16.34 12.52
C GLN A 400 27.79 15.95 12.67
N THR A 401 28.33 16.14 13.88
CA THR A 401 29.76 15.94 14.19
C THR A 401 30.05 14.71 15.04
N TYR A 402 29.02 14.03 15.52
CA TYR A 402 29.15 12.72 16.15
C TYR A 402 29.25 11.63 15.08
N TRP A 403 29.94 10.53 15.40
CA TRP A 403 30.21 9.44 14.47
C TRP A 403 29.63 8.12 14.98
N GLY A 404 29.81 7.05 14.19
CA GLY A 404 29.26 5.74 14.45
C GLY A 404 29.49 5.28 15.90
N GLY A 405 28.42 4.77 16.52
CA GLY A 405 28.40 4.28 17.90
C GLY A 405 28.26 5.36 18.98
N SER A 406 28.07 6.63 18.62
CA SER A 406 27.82 7.72 19.58
C SER A 406 26.48 8.42 19.39
N SER A 407 25.99 9.08 20.44
CA SER A 407 24.82 9.97 20.40
C SER A 407 25.26 11.44 20.17
N PRO A 408 24.33 12.37 19.87
CA PRO A 408 24.68 13.77 19.59
C PRO A 408 25.40 14.49 20.74
N ASP A 409 24.93 14.33 21.98
CA ASP A 409 25.43 15.08 23.16
C ASP A 409 26.90 14.81 23.56
N PRO A 410 27.42 13.56 23.56
CA PRO A 410 28.80 13.31 23.95
C PRO A 410 29.83 13.75 22.91
N GLN A 411 29.46 13.95 21.63
CA GLN A 411 30.37 14.24 20.51
C GLN A 411 31.62 13.34 20.47
N LYS A 412 31.45 12.06 20.81
CA LYS A 412 32.52 11.05 20.77
C LYS A 412 32.34 10.11 19.58
N CYS A 413 33.25 9.15 19.44
CA CYS A 413 33.07 7.96 18.62
C CYS A 413 32.85 6.73 19.53
N ALA A 414 32.49 5.58 18.95
CA ALA A 414 32.29 4.32 19.68
C ALA A 414 33.41 4.04 20.71
N CYS A 415 34.68 4.09 20.27
CA CYS A 415 35.81 3.78 21.14
C CYS A 415 35.97 4.76 22.32
N GLY A 416 35.52 6.00 22.15
CA GLY A 416 35.61 7.05 23.16
C GLY A 416 34.55 6.92 24.25
N LEU A 417 33.44 6.24 23.94
CA LEU A 417 32.44 5.83 24.92
C LEU A 417 32.85 4.55 25.65
N GLU A 418 33.44 3.59 24.94
CA GLU A 418 33.93 2.32 25.50
C GLU A 418 35.25 2.46 26.28
N GLY A 419 35.99 3.56 26.08
CA GLY A 419 37.27 3.80 26.74
C GLY A 419 38.42 2.95 26.18
N ASN A 420 38.28 2.45 24.95
CA ASN A 420 39.23 1.54 24.30
C ASN A 420 39.85 2.12 23.02
N CYS A 421 39.79 3.45 22.80
CA CYS A 421 40.49 4.07 21.68
C CYS A 421 41.98 3.76 21.70
N VAL A 422 42.58 3.66 20.51
CA VAL A 422 44.01 3.34 20.34
C VAL A 422 44.92 4.34 21.07
N ASP A 423 44.49 5.59 21.15
CA ASP A 423 45.10 6.63 21.96
C ASP A 423 44.06 7.17 22.95
N SER A 424 44.28 6.92 24.24
CA SER A 424 43.36 7.31 25.31
C SER A 424 43.25 8.82 25.54
N GLN A 425 44.10 9.63 24.90
CA GLN A 425 44.00 11.09 24.93
C GLN A 425 42.92 11.65 23.97
N TYR A 426 42.36 10.83 23.09
CA TYR A 426 41.37 11.23 22.09
C TYR A 426 40.07 10.45 22.22
N TYR A 427 38.95 11.10 21.92
CA TYR A 427 37.62 10.49 21.95
C TYR A 427 37.22 9.76 20.66
N CYS A 428 38.10 9.79 19.65
CA CYS A 428 37.96 9.11 18.36
C CYS A 428 39.36 8.73 17.85
N ASN A 429 39.49 7.57 17.22
CA ASN A 429 40.77 7.09 16.69
C ASN A 429 41.34 8.02 15.60
N CYS A 430 40.47 8.62 14.79
CA CYS A 430 40.88 9.54 13.71
C CYS A 430 41.36 10.89 14.19
N ASN A 431 41.07 11.28 15.43
CA ASN A 431 41.59 12.52 16.01
C ASN A 431 43.06 12.41 16.46
N ALA A 432 43.61 11.20 16.54
CA ALA A 432 45.00 10.96 16.95
C ALA A 432 46.06 11.29 15.87
N ASP A 433 45.64 11.68 14.67
CA ASP A 433 46.51 12.12 13.55
C ASP A 433 47.64 11.14 13.19
N ARG A 434 47.36 9.83 13.28
CA ARG A 434 48.34 8.77 13.05
C ARG A 434 48.69 8.58 11.58
N ASN A 435 49.92 8.14 11.32
CA ASN A 435 50.40 7.80 9.98
C ASN A 435 49.98 6.38 9.51
N GLU A 436 49.41 5.58 10.40
CA GLU A 436 48.82 4.28 10.11
C GLU A 436 47.31 4.44 9.90
N TRP A 437 46.68 3.50 9.19
CA TRP A 437 45.24 3.51 9.03
C TRP A 437 44.55 3.15 10.34
N THR A 438 43.68 4.04 10.81
CA THR A 438 42.73 3.78 11.89
C THR A 438 41.30 3.98 11.39
N ASN A 439 40.31 3.59 12.19
CA ASN A 439 38.91 3.78 11.85
C ASN A 439 38.06 4.15 13.08
N ASP A 440 36.93 4.79 12.79
CA ASP A 440 35.85 5.06 13.74
C ASP A 440 34.53 4.52 13.15
N THR A 441 34.48 3.19 12.93
CA THR A 441 33.29 2.51 12.41
C THR A 441 32.23 2.34 13.49
N GLY A 442 30.96 2.57 13.13
CA GLY A 442 29.84 2.18 13.99
C GLY A 442 28.48 2.58 13.41
N PHE A 443 27.42 2.29 14.17
CA PHE A 443 26.05 2.63 13.78
C PHE A 443 25.66 4.04 14.22
N LEU A 444 25.09 4.81 13.31
CA LEU A 444 24.31 6.00 13.62
C LEU A 444 22.89 5.54 13.91
N SER A 445 22.37 5.80 15.11
CA SER A 445 21.07 5.27 15.56
C SER A 445 20.11 6.35 16.09
N TYR A 446 20.52 7.63 16.06
CA TYR A 446 19.62 8.73 16.42
C TYR A 446 18.67 9.02 15.26
N LYS A 447 17.49 8.41 15.36
CA LYS A 447 16.41 8.40 14.36
C LYS A 447 16.10 9.78 13.75
N GLU A 448 16.10 10.83 14.57
CA GLU A 448 15.71 12.17 14.11
C GLU A 448 16.67 12.80 13.10
N HIS A 449 17.92 12.36 13.05
CA HIS A 449 18.92 12.85 12.09
C HIS A 449 19.07 11.95 10.85
N LEU A 450 18.64 10.68 10.91
CA LEU A 450 18.75 9.74 9.79
C LEU A 450 17.72 10.03 8.68
N PRO A 451 17.96 9.62 7.42
CA PRO A 451 19.15 8.92 6.92
C PRO A 451 20.31 9.89 6.67
N VAL A 452 21.54 9.36 6.51
CA VAL A 452 22.66 10.16 6.01
C VAL A 452 22.47 10.46 4.52
N THR A 453 22.44 11.74 4.16
CA THR A 453 22.26 12.21 2.77
C THR A 453 23.55 12.78 2.19
N LYS A 454 24.47 13.26 3.04
CA LYS A 454 25.75 13.83 2.63
C LYS A 454 26.85 13.57 3.65
N ILE A 455 28.07 13.31 3.18
CA ILE A 455 29.29 13.32 4.00
C ILE A 455 30.27 14.38 3.47
N VAL A 456 30.96 15.07 4.38
CA VAL A 456 31.92 16.13 4.06
C VAL A 456 33.27 15.86 4.71
N ILE A 457 34.35 15.97 3.92
CA ILE A 457 35.73 15.69 4.36
C ILE A 457 36.66 16.79 3.89
N THR A 458 37.37 17.43 4.82
CA THR A 458 38.22 18.61 4.52
C THR A 458 39.71 18.47 4.86
N ASP A 459 40.11 17.44 5.63
CA ASP A 459 41.47 17.34 6.17
C ASP A 459 42.36 16.32 5.43
N THR A 460 42.26 16.23 4.09
CA THR A 460 43.08 15.31 3.28
C THR A 460 44.14 15.98 2.39
N GLY A 461 44.32 17.30 2.54
CA GLY A 461 45.30 18.09 1.80
C GLY A 461 46.68 18.19 2.46
N ARG A 462 46.84 17.63 3.67
CA ARG A 462 48.15 17.56 4.37
C ARG A 462 49.01 16.42 3.80
N PRO A 463 50.36 16.51 3.85
CA PRO A 463 51.22 15.43 3.37
C PRO A 463 50.91 14.07 4.01
N HIS A 464 50.66 13.08 3.16
CA HIS A 464 50.24 11.72 3.54
C HIS A 464 48.89 11.62 4.24
N SER A 465 48.06 12.67 4.20
CA SER A 465 46.69 12.61 4.70
C SER A 465 45.75 11.98 3.68
N GLU A 466 44.99 11.00 4.14
CA GLU A 466 44.01 10.26 3.36
C GLU A 466 42.82 9.89 4.24
N ALA A 467 41.62 9.85 3.65
CA ALA A 467 40.43 9.30 4.28
C ALA A 467 39.75 8.30 3.35
N ALA A 468 39.01 7.37 3.91
CA ALA A 468 38.10 6.53 3.14
C ALA A 468 36.82 6.29 3.94
N TYR A 469 35.66 6.25 3.28
CA TYR A 469 34.40 6.02 3.97
C TYR A 469 33.51 5.04 3.21
N ARG A 470 32.59 4.41 3.93
CA ARG A 470 31.54 3.56 3.38
C ARG A 470 30.27 3.75 4.22
N LEU A 471 29.14 3.96 3.55
CA LEU A 471 27.83 4.06 4.18
C LEU A 471 27.04 2.77 3.87
N GLY A 472 26.46 2.15 4.89
CA GLY A 472 25.54 1.04 4.73
C GLY A 472 24.10 1.50 4.44
N PRO A 473 23.19 0.56 4.09
CA PRO A 473 21.78 0.90 3.89
C PRO A 473 21.14 1.45 5.17
N LEU A 474 20.04 2.20 5.02
CA LEU A 474 19.21 2.57 6.16
C LEU A 474 18.41 1.33 6.60
N LEU A 475 18.54 0.97 7.87
CA LEU A 475 17.88 -0.17 8.48
C LEU A 475 16.86 0.34 9.51
N CYS A 476 15.58 0.19 9.23
CA CYS A 476 14.51 0.54 10.17
C CYS A 476 13.77 -0.72 10.61
N ARG A 477 13.34 -0.81 11.88
CA ARG A 477 12.59 -1.97 12.39
C ARG A 477 11.35 -1.58 13.18
N GLY A 478 10.40 -2.50 13.20
CA GLY A 478 9.11 -2.33 13.89
C GLY A 478 8.20 -1.31 13.20
N ASP A 479 7.03 -1.10 13.81
CA ASP A 479 6.06 -0.08 13.38
C ASP A 479 5.26 0.38 14.61
N SER A 480 5.59 1.56 15.12
CA SER A 480 4.95 2.13 16.30
C SER A 480 3.47 2.44 16.05
N SER A 481 3.10 2.81 14.82
CA SER A 481 1.71 3.07 14.42
C SER A 481 0.88 1.78 14.40
N PHE A 482 1.47 0.67 13.92
CA PHE A 482 0.81 -0.63 13.89
C PHE A 482 0.53 -1.18 15.30
N TRP A 483 1.41 -0.93 16.27
CA TRP A 483 1.28 -1.43 17.65
C TRP A 483 0.52 -0.49 18.60
N ASN A 484 0.46 0.80 18.27
CA ASN A 484 -0.27 1.82 19.01
C ASN A 484 -1.72 1.39 19.32
N SER A 485 -1.99 1.12 20.59
CA SER A 485 -3.26 0.56 21.05
C SER A 485 -3.74 1.09 22.39
N ALA A 486 -5.05 1.00 22.61
CA ALA A 486 -5.69 1.33 23.88
C ALA A 486 -6.72 0.27 24.28
N SER A 487 -6.81 -0.01 25.58
CA SER A 487 -7.75 -0.94 26.20
C SER A 487 -8.82 -0.17 26.98
N PHE A 488 -10.08 -0.38 26.62
CA PHE A 488 -11.26 0.25 27.22
C PHE A 488 -11.92 -0.71 28.20
N ASN A 489 -11.90 -0.36 29.48
CA ASN A 489 -12.30 -1.26 30.56
C ASN A 489 -13.73 -1.02 31.06
N THR A 490 -14.36 0.10 30.66
CA THR A 490 -15.73 0.45 31.09
C THR A 490 -16.54 1.04 29.93
N GLU A 491 -17.86 0.82 29.90
CA GLU A 491 -18.72 1.35 28.83
C GLU A 491 -18.82 2.89 28.81
N ALA A 492 -18.37 3.55 29.89
CA ALA A 492 -18.33 5.00 30.01
C ALA A 492 -16.96 5.60 29.61
N SER A 493 -15.95 4.77 29.36
CA SER A 493 -14.61 5.22 28.96
C SER A 493 -14.54 5.53 27.47
N TYR A 494 -13.81 6.59 27.11
CA TYR A 494 -13.59 7.00 25.73
C TYR A 494 -12.30 7.83 25.64
N LEU A 495 -11.66 7.81 24.49
CA LEU A 495 -10.64 8.78 24.10
C LEU A 495 -11.29 9.86 23.26
N HIS A 496 -10.74 11.07 23.30
CA HIS A 496 -11.17 12.14 22.40
C HIS A 496 -10.00 12.80 21.69
N PHE A 497 -10.25 13.16 20.43
CA PHE A 497 -9.32 13.80 19.51
C PHE A 497 -9.98 15.04 18.86
N PRO A 498 -9.20 15.90 18.18
CA PRO A 498 -9.76 16.96 17.34
C PRO A 498 -10.80 16.43 16.34
N THR A 499 -11.65 17.34 15.86
CA THR A 499 -12.66 17.03 14.84
C THR A 499 -12.00 16.41 13.61
N PHE A 500 -12.63 15.36 13.08
CA PHE A 500 -12.17 14.74 11.86
C PHE A 500 -12.51 15.57 10.62
N HIS A 501 -11.51 15.82 9.78
CA HIS A 501 -11.63 16.55 8.51
C HIS A 501 -11.61 15.55 7.33
N GLY A 502 -12.81 15.19 6.87
CA GLY A 502 -13.03 14.22 5.79
C GLY A 502 -14.22 14.60 4.92
N GLU A 503 -14.27 15.86 4.47
CA GLU A 503 -15.44 16.47 3.84
C GLU A 503 -15.85 15.76 2.54
N LEU A 504 -14.89 15.42 1.68
CA LEU A 504 -15.12 14.74 0.39
C LEU A 504 -14.81 13.25 0.44
N SER A 505 -13.71 12.90 1.10
CA SER A 505 -13.25 11.52 1.32
C SER A 505 -12.95 11.34 2.81
N ALA A 506 -13.49 10.27 3.38
CA ALA A 506 -13.37 9.88 4.77
C ALA A 506 -13.02 8.40 4.86
N ASP A 507 -11.75 8.10 5.11
CA ASP A 507 -11.19 6.78 5.32
C ASP A 507 -10.89 6.58 6.81
N VAL A 508 -11.36 5.46 7.35
CA VAL A 508 -11.10 5.06 8.74
C VAL A 508 -10.67 3.60 8.75
N SER A 509 -9.50 3.33 9.32
CA SER A 509 -9.00 1.96 9.49
C SER A 509 -8.50 1.72 10.91
N PHE A 510 -8.82 0.56 11.48
CA PHE A 510 -8.35 0.15 12.80
C PHE A 510 -8.53 -1.35 13.02
N PHE A 511 -7.82 -1.88 14.01
CA PHE A 511 -8.07 -3.21 14.54
C PHE A 511 -8.87 -3.12 15.85
N PHE A 512 -9.79 -4.04 16.07
CA PHE A 512 -10.44 -4.20 17.37
C PHE A 512 -10.35 -5.63 17.90
N LYS A 513 -10.43 -5.79 19.22
CA LYS A 513 -10.49 -7.08 19.91
C LYS A 513 -11.43 -6.99 21.09
N THR A 514 -12.42 -7.88 21.19
CA THR A 514 -13.42 -7.82 22.26
C THR A 514 -14.03 -9.19 22.58
N ILE A 515 -14.67 -9.29 23.75
CA ILE A 515 -15.61 -10.34 24.14
C ILE A 515 -17.04 -9.81 24.29
N ALA A 516 -17.23 -8.48 24.26
CA ALA A 516 -18.53 -7.84 24.37
C ALA A 516 -19.36 -8.06 23.10
N SER A 517 -20.68 -8.14 23.26
CA SER A 517 -21.61 -8.39 22.16
C SER A 517 -21.92 -7.16 21.31
N SER A 518 -21.63 -5.96 21.82
CA SER A 518 -21.87 -4.69 21.13
C SER A 518 -21.02 -3.56 21.70
N GLY A 519 -20.85 -2.46 20.96
CA GLY A 519 -20.19 -1.24 21.43
C GLY A 519 -19.84 -0.27 20.29
N VAL A 520 -19.79 1.02 20.58
CA VAL A 520 -19.40 2.06 19.61
C VAL A 520 -17.88 2.24 19.58
N PHE A 521 -17.27 2.01 18.42
CA PHE A 521 -15.83 2.17 18.22
C PHE A 521 -15.44 3.63 18.03
N LEU A 522 -16.22 4.37 17.25
CA LEU A 522 -15.91 5.74 16.85
C LEU A 522 -17.19 6.52 16.58
N GLU A 523 -17.22 7.79 17.00
CA GLU A 523 -18.30 8.73 16.75
C GLU A 523 -17.77 10.16 16.58
N ASN A 524 -18.19 10.83 15.51
CA ASN A 524 -18.02 12.27 15.35
C ASN A 524 -19.36 12.86 14.90
N LEU A 525 -19.79 13.95 15.53
CA LEU A 525 -21.06 14.61 15.28
C LEU A 525 -20.86 15.98 14.61
N GLY A 526 -21.83 16.35 13.79
CA GLY A 526 -22.06 17.67 13.21
C GLY A 526 -23.39 18.24 13.72
N ILE A 527 -23.96 19.20 12.98
CA ILE A 527 -25.30 19.73 13.29
C ILE A 527 -26.38 18.71 12.90
N THR A 528 -26.34 18.26 11.65
CA THR A 528 -27.16 17.19 11.08
C THR A 528 -26.30 15.96 10.79
N ASP A 529 -25.07 16.23 10.36
CA ASP A 529 -24.15 15.25 9.84
C ASP A 529 -23.53 14.43 10.98
N PHE A 530 -23.17 13.19 10.70
CA PHE A 530 -22.39 12.39 11.63
C PHE A 530 -21.69 11.25 10.93
N ILE A 531 -20.69 10.68 11.59
CA ILE A 531 -20.15 9.35 11.30
C ILE A 531 -20.12 8.52 12.58
N ARG A 532 -20.47 7.25 12.48
CA ARG A 532 -20.40 6.29 13.58
C ARG A 532 -20.02 4.90 13.07
N ILE A 533 -19.11 4.25 13.77
CA ILE A 533 -18.73 2.86 13.52
C ILE A 533 -18.96 2.07 14.80
N GLU A 534 -19.74 0.99 14.73
CA GLU A 534 -20.12 0.19 15.91
C GLU A 534 -20.11 -1.31 15.64
N LEU A 535 -19.84 -2.09 16.69
CA LEU A 535 -20.26 -3.49 16.76
C LEU A 535 -21.73 -3.50 17.21
N ARG A 536 -22.64 -3.75 16.27
CA ARG A 536 -24.09 -3.75 16.54
C ARG A 536 -24.53 -5.04 17.23
N SER A 537 -23.92 -6.16 16.85
CA SER A 537 -24.14 -7.48 17.45
C SER A 537 -22.86 -8.32 17.33
N PRO A 538 -22.75 -9.49 17.99
CA PRO A 538 -21.54 -10.30 17.98
C PRO A 538 -20.97 -10.62 16.60
N ALA A 539 -21.78 -10.59 15.53
CA ALA A 539 -21.36 -10.92 14.17
C ALA A 539 -21.57 -9.77 13.17
N VAL A 540 -21.95 -8.57 13.61
CA VAL A 540 -22.33 -7.46 12.73
C VAL A 540 -21.60 -6.18 13.12
N VAL A 541 -20.76 -5.69 12.21
CA VAL A 541 -20.16 -4.35 12.27
C VAL A 541 -20.92 -3.43 11.34
N THR A 542 -21.28 -2.25 11.83
CA THR A 542 -22.08 -1.27 11.10
C THR A 542 -21.34 0.07 11.02
N PHE A 543 -21.32 0.64 9.82
CA PHE A 543 -20.96 2.02 9.56
C PHE A 543 -22.23 2.82 9.27
N SER A 544 -22.45 3.90 10.00
CA SER A 544 -23.57 4.81 9.79
C SER A 544 -23.11 6.25 9.65
N PHE A 545 -23.77 6.99 8.77
CA PHE A 545 -23.42 8.38 8.49
C PHE A 545 -24.62 9.18 7.98
N ASP A 546 -24.54 10.50 8.11
CA ASP A 546 -25.43 11.46 7.47
C ASP A 546 -24.58 12.64 6.94
N VAL A 547 -24.89 13.09 5.74
CA VAL A 547 -24.25 14.22 5.02
C VAL A 547 -25.28 15.26 4.58
N GLY A 548 -26.48 15.26 5.19
CA GLY A 548 -27.62 16.10 4.84
C GLY A 548 -28.65 15.43 3.93
N ASN A 549 -28.42 14.18 3.51
CA ASN A 549 -29.39 13.40 2.71
C ASN A 549 -30.28 12.48 3.58
N GLY A 550 -30.07 12.48 4.91
CA GLY A 550 -30.68 11.55 5.84
C GLY A 550 -29.73 10.40 6.20
N PRO A 551 -30.00 9.70 7.33
CA PRO A 551 -29.09 8.69 7.85
C PRO A 551 -29.02 7.46 6.95
N SER A 552 -27.79 7.04 6.66
CA SER A 552 -27.47 5.83 5.90
C SER A 552 -26.70 4.83 6.77
N GLU A 553 -26.94 3.54 6.57
CA GLU A 553 -26.28 2.47 7.32
C GLU A 553 -25.81 1.34 6.39
N ILE A 554 -24.56 0.91 6.57
CA ILE A 554 -23.95 -0.19 5.83
C ILE A 554 -23.38 -1.17 6.85
N SER A 555 -23.72 -2.46 6.71
CA SER A 555 -23.33 -3.48 7.69
C SER A 555 -22.67 -4.68 7.03
N VAL A 556 -21.59 -5.18 7.65
CA VAL A 556 -20.95 -6.44 7.30
C VAL A 556 -21.34 -7.47 8.34
N GLN A 557 -21.93 -8.57 7.87
CA GLN A 557 -22.26 -9.73 8.70
C GLN A 557 -21.26 -10.85 8.45
N SER A 558 -20.68 -11.39 9.52
CA SER A 558 -19.75 -12.51 9.47
C SER A 558 -20.45 -13.84 9.77
N PRO A 559 -20.02 -14.95 9.14
CA PRO A 559 -20.45 -16.30 9.50
C PRO A 559 -20.04 -16.71 10.93
N THR A 560 -18.96 -16.13 11.45
CA THR A 560 -18.47 -16.34 12.82
C THR A 560 -18.52 -15.05 13.62
N HIS A 561 -18.68 -15.14 14.93
CA HIS A 561 -18.71 -13.94 15.77
C HIS A 561 -17.34 -13.23 15.78
N PHE A 562 -17.37 -11.90 15.83
CA PHE A 562 -16.23 -11.01 15.99
C PHE A 562 -15.84 -10.76 17.46
N ASN A 563 -16.68 -11.17 18.41
CA ASN A 563 -16.39 -11.06 19.84
C ASN A 563 -15.64 -12.29 20.39
N ASP A 564 -14.71 -12.82 19.61
CA ASP A 564 -13.99 -14.07 19.88
C ASP A 564 -12.63 -13.85 20.58
N ASN A 565 -12.39 -12.63 21.08
CA ASN A 565 -11.12 -12.19 21.66
C ASN A 565 -9.91 -12.32 20.71
N ARG A 566 -10.12 -12.17 19.40
CA ARG A 566 -9.07 -11.99 18.39
C ARG A 566 -9.14 -10.61 17.75
N TRP A 567 -8.03 -10.20 17.14
CA TRP A 567 -7.95 -8.96 16.38
C TRP A 567 -8.69 -9.09 15.06
N HIS A 568 -9.63 -8.17 14.83
CA HIS A 568 -10.36 -7.99 13.59
C HIS A 568 -10.03 -6.63 12.98
N HIS A 569 -9.82 -6.56 11.67
CA HIS A 569 -9.48 -5.34 10.94
C HIS A 569 -10.73 -4.73 10.32
N VAL A 570 -11.07 -3.50 10.69
CA VAL A 570 -12.17 -2.72 10.11
C VAL A 570 -11.59 -1.66 9.20
N ARG A 571 -12.10 -1.59 7.97
CA ARG A 571 -11.85 -0.50 7.02
C ARG A 571 -13.17 0.06 6.55
N VAL A 572 -13.33 1.37 6.68
CA VAL A 572 -14.49 2.11 6.26
C VAL A 572 -14.03 3.25 5.38
N GLU A 573 -14.76 3.48 4.29
CA GLU A 573 -14.51 4.58 3.39
C GLU A 573 -15.84 5.24 3.05
N ARG A 574 -15.86 6.56 2.99
CA ARG A 574 -16.91 7.33 2.33
C ARG A 574 -16.26 8.32 1.40
N ASN A 575 -16.63 8.29 0.14
CA ASN A 575 -16.20 9.26 -0.87
C ASN A 575 -17.44 9.84 -1.57
N MET A 576 -17.25 10.64 -2.63
CA MET A 576 -18.37 11.25 -3.36
C MET A 576 -19.16 10.26 -4.22
N LYS A 577 -18.65 9.05 -4.42
CA LYS A 577 -19.26 8.02 -5.27
C LYS A 577 -19.99 6.96 -4.49
N GLU A 578 -19.42 6.55 -3.36
CA GLU A 578 -19.93 5.48 -2.54
C GLU A 578 -19.41 5.57 -1.11
N ALA A 579 -20.09 4.84 -0.23
CA ALA A 579 -19.58 4.48 1.07
C ALA A 579 -19.39 2.96 1.14
N SER A 580 -18.36 2.52 1.84
CA SER A 580 -18.00 1.11 1.95
C SER A 580 -17.56 0.72 3.36
N VAL A 581 -17.82 -0.53 3.73
CA VAL A 581 -17.28 -1.15 4.93
C VAL A 581 -16.76 -2.54 4.61
N ARG A 582 -15.57 -2.86 5.14
CA ARG A 582 -14.92 -4.16 5.04
C ARG A 582 -14.42 -4.56 6.43
N VAL A 583 -14.65 -5.81 6.79
CA VAL A 583 -14.10 -6.40 8.02
C VAL A 583 -13.30 -7.63 7.65
N ASP A 584 -12.05 -7.69 8.10
CA ASP A 584 -11.06 -8.71 7.77
C ASP A 584 -10.92 -8.91 6.24
N GLN A 585 -11.10 -10.16 5.79
CA GLN A 585 -11.08 -10.57 4.39
C GLN A 585 -12.50 -10.85 3.84
N LEU A 586 -13.54 -10.42 4.55
CA LEU A 586 -14.91 -10.54 4.07
C LEU A 586 -15.14 -9.59 2.88
N SER A 587 -16.06 -9.97 1.99
CA SER A 587 -16.43 -9.13 0.85
C SER A 587 -16.91 -7.75 1.34
N PRO A 588 -16.39 -6.65 0.78
CA PRO A 588 -16.84 -5.31 1.15
C PRO A 588 -18.33 -5.14 0.86
N LYS A 589 -19.01 -4.34 1.67
CA LYS A 589 -20.36 -3.86 1.40
C LYS A 589 -20.28 -2.40 1.01
N THR A 590 -20.87 -2.07 -0.13
CA THR A 590 -20.86 -0.73 -0.70
C THR A 590 -22.29 -0.18 -0.84
N GLN A 591 -22.42 1.13 -0.74
CA GLN A 591 -23.65 1.87 -0.99
C GLN A 591 -23.32 3.07 -1.87
N PRO A 592 -23.92 3.21 -3.07
CA PRO A 592 -23.66 4.34 -3.95
C PRO A 592 -24.20 5.64 -3.34
N ALA A 593 -23.47 6.73 -3.55
CA ALA A 593 -23.91 8.06 -3.21
C ALA A 593 -25.03 8.51 -4.19
N PRO A 594 -26.04 9.27 -3.72
CA PRO A 594 -27.06 9.85 -4.59
C PRO A 594 -26.42 10.78 -5.63
N ALA A 595 -26.84 10.67 -6.90
CA ALA A 595 -26.24 11.44 -8.01
C ALA A 595 -26.34 12.96 -7.84
N ASP A 596 -27.43 13.44 -7.23
CA ASP A 596 -27.71 14.88 -7.01
C ASP A 596 -27.88 15.19 -5.50
N GLY A 597 -27.26 14.41 -4.63
CA GLY A 597 -27.33 14.60 -3.17
C GLY A 597 -26.24 15.53 -2.63
N HIS A 598 -26.36 15.90 -1.36
CA HIS A 598 -25.28 16.54 -0.62
C HIS A 598 -24.05 15.61 -0.53
N VAL A 599 -22.86 16.16 -0.79
CA VAL A 599 -21.61 15.39 -0.81
C VAL A 599 -20.60 15.79 0.27
N LEU A 600 -20.82 16.89 0.98
CA LEU A 600 -19.89 17.39 1.99
C LEU A 600 -20.27 16.87 3.37
N LEU A 601 -19.35 16.20 4.05
CA LEU A 601 -19.51 15.80 5.45
C LEU A 601 -19.04 16.92 6.39
N GLN A 602 -19.97 17.57 7.10
CA GLN A 602 -19.68 18.71 7.97
C GLN A 602 -19.76 18.37 9.46
N LEU A 603 -18.61 17.99 10.02
CA LEU A 603 -18.46 17.64 11.44
C LEU A 603 -18.01 18.86 12.26
N ASN A 604 -18.45 18.95 13.53
CA ASN A 604 -18.11 20.07 14.41
C ASN A 604 -17.77 19.66 15.86
N SER A 605 -18.09 18.44 16.27
CA SER A 605 -17.73 17.92 17.59
C SER A 605 -16.29 17.41 17.60
N GLN A 606 -15.75 17.19 18.81
CA GLN A 606 -14.58 16.32 18.97
C GLN A 606 -14.90 14.92 18.46
N LEU A 607 -13.86 14.20 18.04
CA LEU A 607 -13.94 12.79 17.70
C LEU A 607 -13.88 11.95 18.97
N PHE A 608 -14.85 11.07 19.19
CA PHE A 608 -14.88 10.12 20.29
C PHE A 608 -14.46 8.72 19.80
N VAL A 609 -13.57 8.06 20.54
CA VAL A 609 -13.05 6.72 20.24
C VAL A 609 -13.27 5.81 21.45
N GLY A 610 -13.81 4.62 21.21
CA GLY A 610 -14.21 3.64 22.22
C GLY A 610 -15.47 4.02 23.00
N GLY A 611 -16.16 5.10 22.63
CA GLY A 611 -17.39 5.53 23.26
C GLY A 611 -18.08 6.66 22.51
N THR A 612 -19.10 7.22 23.15
CA THR A 612 -19.96 8.28 22.61
C THR A 612 -19.91 9.52 23.49
N ALA A 613 -20.35 10.66 22.95
CA ALA A 613 -20.46 11.90 23.73
C ALA A 613 -21.39 11.74 24.96
N THR A 614 -22.39 10.86 24.86
CA THR A 614 -23.36 10.58 25.95
C THR A 614 -22.86 9.57 26.97
N ARG A 615 -21.68 8.96 26.76
CA ARG A 615 -21.09 7.89 27.60
C ARG A 615 -22.01 6.67 27.77
N GLN A 616 -22.80 6.39 26.75
CA GLN A 616 -23.65 5.21 26.68
C GLN A 616 -23.18 4.32 25.54
N ARG A 617 -23.35 2.99 25.70
CA ARG A 617 -23.00 1.98 24.69
C ARG A 617 -21.52 2.03 24.26
N GLY A 618 -20.62 2.45 25.14
CA GLY A 618 -19.20 2.49 24.85
C GLY A 618 -18.62 1.09 24.62
N PHE A 619 -17.52 1.05 23.89
CA PHE A 619 -16.85 -0.19 23.54
C PHE A 619 -16.03 -0.72 24.71
N LEU A 620 -16.13 -2.03 24.94
CA LEU A 620 -15.30 -2.77 25.89
C LEU A 620 -14.34 -3.65 25.11
N GLY A 621 -13.04 -3.50 25.31
CA GLY A 621 -12.02 -4.25 24.56
C GLY A 621 -10.87 -3.37 24.13
N CYS A 622 -10.19 -3.73 23.05
CA CYS A 622 -9.03 -3.00 22.55
C CYS A 622 -9.27 -2.42 21.16
N ILE A 623 -8.72 -1.22 20.92
CA ILE A 623 -8.58 -0.62 19.58
C ILE A 623 -7.09 -0.41 19.33
N ARG A 624 -6.63 -0.68 18.11
CA ARG A 624 -5.23 -0.56 17.70
C ARG A 624 -5.09 -0.01 16.29
N SER A 625 -3.99 0.71 16.03
CA SER A 625 -3.62 1.23 14.71
C SER A 625 -4.78 2.02 14.08
N LEU A 626 -5.40 2.91 14.87
CA LEU A 626 -6.47 3.77 14.38
C LEU A 626 -5.89 4.85 13.47
N GLN A 627 -6.37 4.89 12.23
CA GLN A 627 -6.00 5.86 11.22
C GLN A 627 -7.23 6.53 10.62
N LEU A 628 -7.07 7.80 10.29
CA LEU A 628 -8.08 8.64 9.63
C LEU A 628 -7.43 9.37 8.46
N ASN A 629 -7.86 9.11 7.23
CA ASN A 629 -7.27 9.70 6.01
C ASN A 629 -5.73 9.52 5.99
N GLY A 630 -5.25 8.31 6.28
CA GLY A 630 -3.82 7.98 6.41
C GLY A 630 -3.11 8.49 7.68
N LEU A 631 -3.72 9.39 8.46
CA LEU A 631 -3.13 9.93 9.70
C LEU A 631 -3.37 8.97 10.89
N ALA A 632 -2.29 8.46 11.48
CA ALA A 632 -2.36 7.67 12.70
C ALA A 632 -2.62 8.52 13.94
N LEU A 633 -3.64 8.15 14.73
CA LEU A 633 -3.94 8.80 16.00
C LEU A 633 -3.24 8.10 17.16
N ASP A 634 -2.47 8.81 17.97
CA ASP A 634 -1.75 8.26 19.12
C ASP A 634 -2.71 7.88 20.26
N LEU A 635 -3.07 6.60 20.34
CA LEU A 635 -3.99 6.05 21.33
C LEU A 635 -3.30 5.86 22.67
N GLU A 636 -2.02 5.48 22.66
CA GLU A 636 -1.25 5.17 23.87
C GLU A 636 -0.97 6.42 24.71
N GLU A 637 -0.49 7.50 24.09
CA GLU A 637 -0.25 8.76 24.80
C GLU A 637 -1.57 9.35 25.33
N ARG A 638 -2.66 9.23 24.57
CA ARG A 638 -3.98 9.69 25.04
C ARG A 638 -4.51 8.83 26.19
N ALA A 639 -4.31 7.52 26.15
CA ALA A 639 -4.75 6.60 27.18
C ALA A 639 -4.02 6.83 28.52
N LYS A 640 -2.73 7.15 28.50
CA LYS A 640 -1.94 7.45 29.73
C LYS A 640 -2.57 8.52 30.62
N VAL A 641 -3.32 9.46 30.03
CA VAL A 641 -3.94 10.59 30.74
C VAL A 641 -5.47 10.46 30.90
N THR A 642 -6.06 9.33 30.52
CA THR A 642 -7.52 9.17 30.48
C THR A 642 -7.99 8.05 31.42
N PRO A 643 -8.82 8.35 32.44
CA PRO A 643 -9.33 7.34 33.36
C PRO A 643 -10.18 6.26 32.67
N GLY A 644 -10.00 5.01 33.06
CA GLY A 644 -10.76 3.87 32.52
C GLY A 644 -10.28 3.36 31.15
N VAL A 645 -9.21 3.95 30.61
CA VAL A 645 -8.51 3.50 29.40
C VAL A 645 -7.05 3.23 29.75
N GLU A 646 -6.51 2.08 29.33
CA GLU A 646 -5.12 1.70 29.56
C GLU A 646 -4.34 1.68 28.23
N PRO A 647 -3.07 2.11 28.20
CA PRO A 647 -2.24 2.01 27.01
C PRO A 647 -1.84 0.55 26.73
N GLY A 648 -1.79 0.19 25.45
CA GLY A 648 -1.49 -1.16 25.00
C GLY A 648 -2.69 -2.10 25.04
N CYS A 649 -2.51 -3.32 24.51
CA CYS A 649 -3.49 -4.39 24.63
C CYS A 649 -2.81 -5.78 24.59
N ARG A 650 -2.98 -6.56 25.66
CA ARG A 650 -2.39 -7.89 25.79
C ARG A 650 -3.15 -8.97 25.02
N GLY A 651 -2.47 -10.08 24.74
CA GLY A 651 -3.04 -11.29 24.16
C GLY A 651 -2.89 -11.38 22.65
N HIS A 652 -1.73 -11.01 22.11
CA HIS A 652 -1.39 -11.13 20.70
C HIS A 652 -1.41 -12.58 20.21
N CYS A 653 -0.98 -13.53 21.04
CA CYS A 653 -0.98 -14.95 20.67
C CYS A 653 -2.37 -15.54 20.37
N SER A 654 -3.47 -14.98 20.87
CA SER A 654 -4.82 -15.46 20.51
C SER A 654 -5.13 -15.25 19.02
N SER A 655 -4.56 -14.20 18.43
CA SER A 655 -4.80 -13.80 17.03
C SER A 655 -3.74 -14.36 16.10
N TYR A 656 -2.48 -14.30 16.53
CA TYR A 656 -1.34 -14.61 15.68
C TYR A 656 -0.69 -15.96 15.97
N GLY A 657 -1.10 -16.68 17.02
CA GLY A 657 -0.48 -17.95 17.41
C GLY A 657 -0.52 -19.02 16.32
N LYS A 658 -1.52 -18.98 15.42
CA LYS A 658 -1.61 -19.85 14.24
C LYS A 658 -0.48 -19.66 13.22
N LEU A 659 0.23 -18.53 13.28
CA LEU A 659 1.39 -18.27 12.43
C LEU A 659 2.62 -19.08 12.88
N CYS A 660 2.66 -19.53 14.13
CA CYS A 660 3.69 -20.46 14.60
C CYS A 660 3.39 -21.87 14.07
N ARG A 661 4.10 -22.27 13.01
CA ARG A 661 3.91 -23.57 12.34
C ARG A 661 4.75 -24.67 12.99
N ASN A 662 4.55 -25.91 12.53
CA ASN A 662 5.40 -27.06 12.84
C ASN A 662 5.69 -27.29 14.34
N GLY A 663 4.65 -27.13 15.18
CA GLY A 663 4.77 -27.33 16.63
C GLY A 663 5.45 -26.18 17.38
N GLY A 664 5.73 -25.05 16.72
CA GLY A 664 6.23 -23.84 17.36
C GLY A 664 5.24 -23.27 18.38
N ARG A 665 5.75 -22.80 19.52
CA ARG A 665 4.91 -22.24 20.60
C ARG A 665 4.90 -20.71 20.53
N CYS A 666 3.72 -20.11 20.45
CA CYS A 666 3.60 -18.64 20.50
C CYS A 666 4.00 -18.09 21.88
N ARG A 667 4.78 -17.01 21.89
CA ARG A 667 5.23 -16.24 23.05
C ARG A 667 4.74 -14.79 22.92
N GLU A 668 4.16 -14.28 24.00
CA GLU A 668 3.64 -12.92 24.08
C GLU A 668 4.80 -11.92 24.24
N LYS A 669 4.73 -10.78 23.54
CA LYS A 669 5.63 -9.62 23.72
C LYS A 669 4.80 -8.39 24.12
N PRO A 670 5.42 -7.33 24.70
CA PRO A 670 4.73 -6.06 24.96
C PRO A 670 4.11 -5.46 23.69
N SER A 671 4.86 -5.50 22.58
CA SER A 671 4.39 -5.24 21.23
C SER A 671 4.52 -6.53 20.40
N GLY A 672 3.39 -7.19 20.16
CA GLY A 672 3.31 -8.35 19.26
C GLY A 672 3.64 -9.71 19.88
N PHE A 673 4.21 -10.60 19.06
CA PHE A 673 4.46 -12.00 19.44
C PHE A 673 5.74 -12.54 18.83
N SER A 674 6.20 -13.69 19.31
CA SER A 674 7.23 -14.50 18.65
C SER A 674 6.90 -15.98 18.70
N CYS A 675 7.48 -16.76 17.79
CA CYS A 675 7.36 -18.21 17.79
C CYS A 675 8.62 -18.84 18.40
N ASP A 676 8.43 -19.58 19.48
CA ASP A 676 9.46 -20.40 20.10
C ASP A 676 9.56 -21.73 19.34
N CYS A 677 10.61 -21.85 18.53
CA CYS A 677 10.90 -23.02 17.73
C CYS A 677 11.89 -23.98 18.43
N THR A 678 12.21 -23.80 19.72
CA THR A 678 13.27 -24.55 20.41
C THR A 678 13.11 -26.07 20.28
N PHE A 679 11.88 -26.56 20.42
CA PHE A 679 11.55 -27.99 20.39
C PHE A 679 10.98 -28.48 19.05
N SER A 680 11.20 -27.73 17.96
CA SER A 680 10.84 -28.16 16.60
C SER A 680 12.08 -28.36 15.73
N ALA A 681 11.96 -29.17 14.67
CA ALA A 681 13.01 -29.31 13.67
C ALA A 681 13.07 -28.16 12.64
N TYR A 682 12.43 -27.03 12.94
CA TYR A 682 12.30 -25.86 12.07
C TYR A 682 12.78 -24.59 12.78
N ALA A 683 13.27 -23.60 12.04
CA ALA A 683 13.67 -22.29 12.54
C ALA A 683 12.88 -21.17 11.83
N GLY A 684 13.33 -19.94 12.00
CA GLY A 684 12.70 -18.76 11.44
C GLY A 684 11.60 -18.16 12.34
N PRO A 685 11.06 -16.99 11.95
CA PRO A 685 10.08 -16.24 12.75
C PRO A 685 8.77 -16.97 13.00
N PHE A 686 8.43 -17.92 12.12
CA PHE A 686 7.19 -18.68 12.10
C PHE A 686 7.41 -20.19 12.21
N CYS A 687 8.62 -20.62 12.60
CA CYS A 687 9.02 -22.02 12.65
C CYS A 687 8.76 -22.78 11.33
N SER A 688 9.10 -22.15 10.21
CA SER A 688 8.86 -22.67 8.86
C SER A 688 10.13 -23.02 8.09
N ASP A 689 11.30 -22.59 8.57
CA ASP A 689 12.57 -22.82 7.89
C ASP A 689 13.10 -24.21 8.29
N GLU A 690 13.20 -25.15 7.36
CA GLU A 690 13.67 -26.51 7.68
C GLU A 690 15.13 -26.52 8.09
N ILE A 691 15.43 -27.09 9.26
CA ILE A 691 16.82 -27.39 9.61
C ILE A 691 17.28 -28.61 8.84
N ALA A 692 18.36 -28.46 8.09
CA ALA A 692 18.85 -29.48 7.17
C ALA A 692 20.38 -29.58 7.17
N ALA A 693 20.88 -30.80 7.00
CA ALA A 693 22.29 -31.11 6.98
C ALA A 693 22.65 -32.11 5.88
N TYR A 694 23.78 -31.88 5.24
CA TYR A 694 24.42 -32.82 4.34
C TYR A 694 25.38 -33.74 5.12
N PHE A 695 25.26 -35.04 4.90
CA PHE A 695 26.09 -36.08 5.49
C PHE A 695 27.10 -36.59 4.45
N GLY A 696 28.38 -36.37 4.75
CA GLY A 696 29.49 -36.96 4.00
C GLY A 696 29.67 -38.46 4.27
N SER A 697 30.57 -39.08 3.52
CA SER A 697 30.87 -40.50 3.67
C SER A 697 31.39 -40.82 5.07
N GLY A 698 30.76 -41.76 5.75
CA GLY A 698 31.15 -42.19 7.10
C GLY A 698 30.71 -41.25 8.22
N SER A 699 29.95 -40.19 7.91
CA SER A 699 29.47 -39.24 8.90
C SER A 699 28.37 -39.84 9.80
N SER A 700 28.29 -39.35 11.03
CA SER A 700 27.29 -39.74 12.02
C SER A 700 26.97 -38.59 12.96
N VAL A 701 25.69 -38.40 13.26
CA VAL A 701 25.19 -37.54 14.34
C VAL A 701 24.51 -38.43 15.36
N ILE A 702 25.00 -38.41 16.60
CA ILE A 702 24.47 -39.20 17.71
C ILE A 702 23.88 -38.24 18.74
N TYR A 703 22.58 -38.37 18.99
CA TYR A 703 21.89 -37.71 20.09
C TYR A 703 21.71 -38.73 21.22
N ASN A 704 22.34 -38.48 22.36
CA ASN A 704 22.20 -39.29 23.56
C ASN A 704 21.06 -38.73 24.41
N PHE A 705 20.13 -39.58 24.82
CA PHE A 705 19.02 -39.15 25.68
C PHE A 705 19.43 -38.98 27.15
N GLN A 706 20.69 -39.25 27.49
CA GLN A 706 21.25 -39.17 28.85
C GLN A 706 22.63 -38.48 28.81
N GLU A 707 22.91 -37.63 29.80
CA GLU A 707 24.26 -37.08 30.01
C GLU A 707 25.21 -38.18 30.52
N ASN A 708 26.43 -38.22 29.96
CA ASN A 708 27.45 -39.19 30.35
C ASN A 708 27.86 -39.01 31.83
N TYR A 709 27.24 -39.75 32.75
CA TYR A 709 27.83 -39.96 34.07
C TYR A 709 29.03 -40.90 33.93
N SER A 710 30.22 -40.39 34.21
CA SER A 710 31.45 -41.18 34.29
C SER A 710 31.43 -42.08 35.52
N LEU A 711 30.91 -43.30 35.39
CA LEU A 711 31.19 -44.39 36.33
C LEU A 711 31.83 -45.55 35.55
N SER A 712 33.08 -45.81 35.94
CA SER A 712 33.97 -46.93 35.62
C SER A 712 33.49 -47.97 34.61
N LYS A 713 34.34 -48.23 33.60
CA LYS A 713 34.36 -49.43 32.75
C LYS A 713 34.18 -50.70 33.59
N ASN A 714 32.94 -51.19 33.70
CA ASN A 714 32.50 -52.56 34.00
C ASN A 714 31.15 -52.53 34.73
N SER A 715 30.05 -52.30 33.99
CA SER A 715 28.69 -52.68 34.42
C SER A 715 27.71 -52.40 33.28
N SER A 716 27.46 -53.40 32.44
CA SER A 716 26.50 -53.31 31.32
C SER A 716 25.06 -53.69 31.72
N SER A 717 24.76 -53.84 33.01
CA SER A 717 23.43 -54.29 33.48
C SER A 717 22.86 -53.52 34.68
N HIS A 718 23.67 -52.79 35.47
CA HIS A 718 23.15 -52.04 36.63
C HIS A 718 22.67 -50.61 36.30
N ALA A 719 23.00 -50.08 35.13
CA ALA A 719 22.50 -48.77 34.68
C ALA A 719 21.03 -48.77 34.26
N ALA A 720 20.38 -49.94 34.12
CA ALA A 720 18.95 -50.02 33.79
C ALA A 720 18.04 -49.97 35.04
N ALA A 721 18.58 -50.27 36.24
CA ALA A 721 17.79 -50.45 37.46
C ALA A 721 17.49 -49.16 38.24
N PHE A 722 18.20 -48.06 37.96
CA PHE A 722 18.04 -46.77 38.68
C PHE A 722 17.19 -45.74 37.93
N HIS A 723 16.69 -46.05 36.75
CA HIS A 723 16.10 -45.05 35.84
C HIS A 723 14.65 -45.39 35.56
N GLY A 724 13.75 -44.57 36.12
CA GLY A 724 12.31 -44.74 36.00
C GLY A 724 11.83 -44.72 34.55
N ASP A 725 11.08 -45.76 34.19
CA ASP A 725 9.97 -45.85 33.22
C ASP A 725 9.80 -44.69 32.22
N MET A 726 10.77 -44.44 31.34
CA MET A 726 10.44 -43.86 30.03
C MET A 726 10.17 -45.02 29.07
N LYS A 727 8.91 -45.47 29.09
CA LYS A 727 8.33 -46.49 28.21
C LYS A 727 7.45 -45.79 27.18
N PRO A 728 8.00 -45.18 26.12
CA PRO A 728 7.18 -44.68 25.03
C PRO A 728 6.35 -45.84 24.47
N SER A 729 5.04 -45.82 24.74
CA SER A 729 4.03 -46.53 23.96
C SER A 729 3.59 -45.70 22.76
N ARG A 730 4.07 -44.45 22.64
CA ARG A 730 3.78 -43.54 21.53
C ARG A 730 5.02 -42.76 21.10
N GLU A 731 5.26 -42.70 19.80
CA GLU A 731 6.23 -41.79 19.22
C GLU A 731 5.79 -41.29 17.85
N MET A 732 6.17 -40.06 17.55
CA MET A 732 5.98 -39.44 16.24
C MET A 732 7.35 -39.09 15.67
N ILE A 733 7.63 -39.56 14.46
CA ILE A 733 8.89 -39.32 13.76
C ILE A 733 8.56 -38.63 12.45
N THR A 734 9.19 -37.49 12.21
CA THR A 734 9.12 -36.81 10.91
C THR A 734 10.53 -36.48 10.46
N PHE A 735 10.82 -36.71 9.19
CA PHE A 735 12.04 -36.23 8.56
C PHE A 735 11.86 -36.24 7.05
N SER A 736 12.65 -35.44 6.36
CA SER A 736 12.82 -35.57 4.92
C SER A 736 14.24 -35.99 4.61
N PHE A 737 14.43 -36.70 3.50
CA PHE A 737 15.74 -37.14 3.07
C PHE A 737 15.87 -37.07 1.56
N ARG A 738 17.13 -36.99 1.11
CA ARG A 738 17.51 -37.08 -0.29
C ARG A 738 18.81 -37.84 -0.41
N THR A 739 18.82 -38.91 -1.21
CA THR A 739 20.02 -39.70 -1.47
C THR A 739 19.93 -40.42 -2.81
N THR A 740 21.08 -40.84 -3.33
CA THR A 740 21.23 -41.74 -4.49
C THR A 740 21.92 -43.04 -4.12
N ARG A 741 22.11 -43.31 -2.82
CA ARG A 741 22.85 -44.46 -2.31
C ARG A 741 21.93 -45.53 -1.76
N THR A 742 22.26 -46.79 -2.05
CA THR A 742 21.66 -47.98 -1.44
C THR A 742 22.76 -49.00 -1.11
N PRO A 743 22.61 -49.79 -0.03
CA PRO A 743 21.70 -49.58 1.10
C PRO A 743 22.12 -48.36 1.93
N SER A 744 21.18 -47.75 2.66
CA SER A 744 21.48 -46.56 3.47
C SER A 744 20.66 -46.49 4.75
N LEU A 745 21.27 -46.09 5.86
CA LEU A 745 20.60 -45.93 7.16
C LEU A 745 20.17 -44.47 7.37
N LEU A 746 18.87 -44.21 7.37
CA LEU A 746 18.32 -42.85 7.53
C LEU A 746 18.21 -42.45 9.00
N LEU A 747 17.74 -43.37 9.84
CA LEU A 747 17.50 -43.14 11.27
C LEU A 747 17.63 -44.45 12.05
N TYR A 748 18.30 -44.42 13.19
CA TYR A 748 18.43 -45.55 14.11
C TYR A 748 18.22 -45.11 15.55
N VAL A 749 17.33 -45.78 16.28
CA VAL A 749 17.11 -45.58 17.71
C VAL A 749 17.45 -46.87 18.44
N SER A 750 18.32 -46.79 19.44
CA SER A 750 18.74 -47.94 20.24
C SER A 750 18.20 -47.88 21.67
N SER A 751 18.06 -49.04 22.31
CA SER A 751 17.72 -49.20 23.73
C SER A 751 18.79 -49.98 24.49
N PHE A 752 18.86 -49.78 25.81
CA PHE A 752 19.67 -50.62 26.70
C PHE A 752 19.24 -52.10 26.74
N TYR A 753 18.01 -52.42 26.34
CA TYR A 753 17.49 -53.79 26.30
C TYR A 753 17.66 -54.51 24.96
N LYS A 754 18.49 -53.96 24.05
CA LYS A 754 18.68 -54.48 22.68
C LYS A 754 17.41 -54.44 21.82
N GLU A 755 16.47 -53.57 22.20
CA GLU A 755 15.36 -53.14 21.36
C GLU A 755 15.84 -52.02 20.44
N TYR A 756 15.27 -51.92 19.23
CA TYR A 756 15.62 -50.84 18.31
C TYR A 756 14.53 -50.51 17.30
N LEU A 757 14.65 -49.31 16.75
CA LEU A 757 13.94 -48.86 15.56
C LEU A 757 14.96 -48.44 14.51
N SER A 758 14.87 -48.99 13.29
CA SER A 758 15.70 -48.54 12.16
C SER A 758 14.83 -48.18 10.96
N VAL A 759 15.21 -47.11 10.27
CA VAL A 759 14.65 -46.74 8.97
C VAL A 759 15.77 -46.77 7.94
N ILE A 760 15.64 -47.67 6.97
CA ILE A 760 16.68 -47.92 5.97
C ILE A 760 16.12 -47.86 4.55
N ILE A 761 16.99 -47.56 3.59
CA ILE A 761 16.78 -47.90 2.19
C ILE A 761 17.54 -49.21 1.95
N ALA A 762 16.82 -50.27 1.59
CA ALA A 762 17.43 -51.56 1.31
C ALA A 762 18.20 -51.56 -0.02
N LYS A 763 18.96 -52.62 -0.30
CA LYS A 763 19.78 -52.75 -1.53
C LYS A 763 18.98 -52.57 -2.81
N ASN A 764 17.72 -53.01 -2.82
CA ASN A 764 16.80 -52.89 -3.95
C ASN A 764 16.13 -51.50 -4.08
N GLY A 765 16.45 -50.54 -3.19
CA GLY A 765 15.87 -49.20 -3.21
C GLY A 765 14.54 -49.05 -2.44
N SER A 766 14.00 -50.13 -1.88
CA SER A 766 12.79 -50.06 -1.04
C SER A 766 13.07 -49.38 0.31
N LEU A 767 12.13 -48.56 0.78
CA LEU A 767 12.17 -48.02 2.14
C LEU A 767 11.63 -49.06 3.13
N GLN A 768 12.38 -49.36 4.17
CA GLN A 768 12.01 -50.33 5.19
C GLN A 768 12.12 -49.71 6.58
N ILE A 769 11.04 -49.81 7.35
CA ILE A 769 10.96 -49.38 8.75
C ILE A 769 10.90 -50.64 9.60
N ARG A 770 11.85 -50.82 10.51
CA ARG A 770 12.00 -52.01 11.34
C ARG A 770 11.80 -51.67 12.81
N TYR A 771 10.88 -52.39 13.47
CA TYR A 771 10.66 -52.29 14.91
C TYR A 771 11.03 -53.61 15.58
N LYS A 772 11.99 -53.57 16.51
CA LYS A 772 12.31 -54.69 17.41
C LYS A 772 12.01 -54.27 18.85
N LEU A 773 10.79 -54.54 19.30
CA LEU A 773 10.31 -54.18 20.64
C LEU A 773 10.47 -55.30 21.69
N ASN A 774 10.97 -56.46 21.27
CA ASN A 774 11.29 -57.57 22.17
C ASN A 774 12.60 -58.23 21.75
N ARG A 775 13.55 -58.34 22.69
CA ARG A 775 14.88 -58.90 22.44
C ARG A 775 14.88 -60.33 21.90
N TYR A 776 13.83 -61.11 22.19
CA TYR A 776 13.70 -62.51 21.82
C TYR A 776 12.95 -62.74 20.50
N GLN A 777 12.43 -61.69 19.88
CA GLN A 777 11.68 -61.77 18.63
C GLN A 777 12.44 -61.09 17.49
N GLU A 778 12.16 -61.53 16.27
CA GLU A 778 12.62 -60.84 15.06
C GLU A 778 11.93 -59.47 14.91
N PRO A 779 12.55 -58.50 14.23
CA PRO A 779 11.93 -57.20 14.00
C PRO A 779 10.69 -57.31 13.10
N ASP A 780 9.64 -56.58 13.43
CA ASP A 780 8.55 -56.29 12.50
C ASP A 780 9.06 -55.36 11.41
N VAL A 781 8.84 -55.71 10.13
CA VAL A 781 9.34 -54.94 8.98
C VAL A 781 8.18 -54.38 8.15
N VAL A 782 8.09 -53.05 8.08
CA VAL A 782 7.18 -52.34 7.18
C VAL A 782 7.94 -51.93 5.93
N THR A 783 7.60 -52.53 4.78
CA THR A 783 8.29 -52.29 3.50
C THR A 783 7.45 -51.45 2.54
N PHE A 784 8.10 -50.52 1.84
CA PHE A 784 7.54 -49.74 0.74
C PHE A 784 8.42 -49.89 -0.50
N ASP A 785 7.91 -50.58 -1.50
CA ASP A 785 8.63 -51.02 -2.72
C ASP A 785 7.97 -50.53 -4.01
N PHE A 786 7.08 -49.53 -3.93
CA PHE A 786 6.39 -48.95 -5.08
C PHE A 786 7.29 -48.11 -5.99
N LYS A 787 8.43 -47.61 -5.48
CA LYS A 787 9.49 -46.93 -6.25
C LYS A 787 10.84 -47.08 -5.54
N ASN A 788 11.94 -46.84 -6.27
CA ASN A 788 13.25 -46.68 -5.65
C ASN A 788 13.30 -45.33 -4.90
N MET A 789 13.53 -45.37 -3.60
CA MET A 789 13.55 -44.19 -2.73
C MET A 789 14.92 -43.50 -2.67
N ALA A 790 15.93 -44.05 -3.33
CA ALA A 790 17.23 -43.42 -3.56
C ALA A 790 17.33 -42.85 -4.99
N ASP A 791 16.30 -42.10 -5.40
CA ASP A 791 16.18 -41.51 -6.74
C ASP A 791 16.82 -40.12 -6.87
N GLY A 792 17.40 -39.60 -5.79
CA GLY A 792 17.97 -38.26 -5.74
C GLY A 792 16.94 -37.13 -5.62
N GLN A 793 15.66 -37.43 -5.40
CA GLN A 793 14.61 -36.47 -5.05
C GLN A 793 14.48 -36.34 -3.52
N LEU A 794 13.78 -35.29 -3.07
CA LEU A 794 13.47 -35.10 -1.65
C LEU A 794 12.19 -35.87 -1.32
N HIS A 795 12.27 -36.77 -0.34
CA HIS A 795 11.13 -37.52 0.18
C HIS A 795 10.83 -37.12 1.62
N ARG A 796 9.55 -36.98 1.97
CA ARG A 796 9.09 -36.67 3.34
C ARG A 796 8.45 -37.90 3.97
N ILE A 797 8.93 -38.28 5.15
CA ILE A 797 8.50 -39.46 5.90
C ILE A 797 7.89 -39.02 7.22
N LYS A 798 6.70 -39.54 7.52
CA LYS A 798 6.02 -39.40 8.82
C LYS A 798 5.64 -40.77 9.34
N ILE A 799 6.09 -41.09 10.56
CA ILE A 799 5.82 -42.34 11.26
C ILE A 799 5.14 -41.97 12.57
N ASN A 800 3.96 -42.52 12.84
CA ASN A 800 3.25 -42.37 14.10
C ASN A 800 2.96 -43.76 14.66
N ARG A 801 3.53 -44.09 15.82
CA ARG A 801 3.21 -45.33 16.52
C ARG A 801 2.34 -45.04 17.73
N GLU A 802 1.26 -45.81 17.86
CA GLU A 802 0.42 -45.88 19.05
C GLU A 802 0.31 -47.34 19.48
N GLU A 803 0.96 -47.67 20.59
CA GLU A 803 1.10 -49.03 21.13
C GLU A 803 1.65 -50.00 20.06
N GLY A 804 0.89 -51.02 19.71
CA GLY A 804 1.25 -51.97 18.67
C GLY A 804 0.91 -51.52 17.25
N VAL A 805 0.41 -50.30 17.02
CA VAL A 805 -0.04 -49.86 15.69
C VAL A 805 0.86 -48.77 15.13
N VAL A 806 1.40 -48.98 13.94
CA VAL A 806 2.26 -48.00 13.24
C VAL A 806 1.54 -47.47 12.00
N PHE A 807 1.43 -46.15 11.90
CA PHE A 807 0.97 -45.41 10.74
C PHE A 807 2.16 -44.76 10.06
N VAL A 808 2.36 -45.03 8.78
CA VAL A 808 3.43 -44.43 7.98
C VAL A 808 2.83 -43.69 6.80
N GLU A 809 3.31 -42.48 6.57
CA GLU A 809 2.96 -41.63 5.45
C GLU A 809 4.23 -41.16 4.73
N ILE A 810 4.23 -41.31 3.40
CA ILE A 810 5.33 -40.94 2.52
C ILE A 810 4.81 -39.98 1.44
N ASP A 811 5.47 -38.83 1.31
CA ASP A 811 5.17 -37.80 0.29
C ASP A 811 3.68 -37.40 0.24
N GLU A 812 2.98 -37.44 1.39
CA GLU A 812 1.53 -37.19 1.56
C GLU A 812 0.57 -38.10 0.76
N ASN A 813 1.11 -39.07 0.02
CA ASN A 813 0.35 -39.90 -0.92
C ASN A 813 0.30 -41.38 -0.52
N ALA A 814 1.43 -41.97 -0.15
CA ALA A 814 1.49 -43.38 0.21
C ALA A 814 1.33 -43.54 1.73
N ARG A 815 0.23 -44.17 2.15
CA ARG A 815 -0.09 -44.41 3.56
C ARG A 815 -0.22 -45.90 3.84
N ARG A 816 0.34 -46.35 4.96
CA ARG A 816 0.21 -47.74 5.42
C ARG A 816 0.01 -47.79 6.93
N GLN A 817 -0.88 -48.67 7.36
CA GLN A 817 -1.08 -49.01 8.76
C GLN A 817 -0.66 -50.47 8.97
N VAL A 818 0.11 -50.75 10.03
CA VAL A 818 0.59 -52.10 10.35
C VAL A 818 0.50 -52.34 11.86
N HIS A 819 0.13 -53.57 12.24
CA HIS A 819 0.17 -54.03 13.63
C HIS A 819 1.50 -54.77 13.90
N LEU A 820 2.21 -54.35 14.93
CA LEU A 820 3.46 -54.92 15.39
C LEU A 820 3.19 -56.18 16.21
N SER A 821 3.92 -57.25 15.89
CA SER A 821 3.90 -58.50 16.65
C SER A 821 4.96 -58.52 17.75
N SER A 822 6.00 -57.67 17.63
CA SER A 822 7.15 -57.62 18.54
C SER A 822 6.85 -57.01 19.92
N GLY A 823 5.78 -56.23 20.06
CA GLY A 823 5.39 -55.64 21.34
C GLY A 823 4.64 -54.31 21.20
N THR A 824 4.35 -53.68 22.35
CA THR A 824 3.61 -52.40 22.43
C THR A 824 4.42 -51.28 23.07
N GLU A 825 5.55 -51.59 23.71
CA GLU A 825 6.40 -50.63 24.44
C GLU A 825 7.82 -50.65 23.89
N PHE A 826 8.44 -49.48 23.77
CA PHE A 826 9.86 -49.36 23.43
C PHE A 826 10.62 -48.85 24.66
N SER A 827 11.25 -49.75 25.42
CA SER A 827 11.73 -49.46 26.77
C SER A 827 13.16 -48.92 26.79
N ALA A 828 13.47 -47.99 27.70
CA ALA A 828 14.84 -47.55 28.01
C ALA A 828 15.67 -47.12 26.78
N VAL A 829 15.13 -46.20 25.99
CA VAL A 829 15.82 -45.61 24.82
C VAL A 829 17.15 -44.98 25.24
N LYS A 830 18.23 -45.38 24.56
CA LYS A 830 19.62 -45.00 24.82
C LYS A 830 20.06 -43.82 23.95
N SER A 831 19.98 -43.98 22.63
CA SER A 831 20.46 -42.96 21.68
C SER A 831 19.73 -43.01 20.34
N LEU A 832 19.72 -41.86 19.67
CA LEU A 832 19.27 -41.68 18.29
C LEU A 832 20.50 -41.39 17.42
N VAL A 833 20.68 -42.15 16.34
CA VAL A 833 21.80 -42.02 15.41
C VAL A 833 21.27 -41.72 14.01
N LEU A 834 21.85 -40.70 13.37
CA LEU A 834 21.67 -40.37 11.97
C LEU A 834 23.00 -40.62 11.25
N GLY A 835 23.01 -41.38 10.16
CA GLY A 835 24.24 -41.73 9.46
C GLY A 835 24.81 -43.09 9.89
N ARG A 836 26.13 -43.18 10.06
CA ARG A 836 26.82 -44.46 10.33
C ARG A 836 26.70 -44.90 11.80
N ILE A 837 26.39 -46.18 12.05
CA ILE A 837 26.44 -46.79 13.39
C ILE A 837 27.78 -47.53 13.59
N LEU A 838 28.34 -47.49 14.80
CA LEU A 838 29.65 -48.09 15.13
C LEU A 838 29.54 -49.50 15.75
N GLU A 839 28.44 -49.80 16.45
CA GLU A 839 28.19 -51.09 17.10
C GLU A 839 27.06 -51.83 16.35
N HIS A 840 27.36 -53.01 15.79
CA HIS A 840 26.42 -53.79 14.96
C HIS A 840 25.92 -55.10 15.63
N SER A 841 26.36 -55.40 16.86
CA SER A 841 26.17 -56.73 17.48
C SER A 841 24.72 -57.07 17.84
N ASP A 842 23.83 -56.08 17.89
CA ASP A 842 22.46 -56.22 18.41
C ASP A 842 21.35 -55.91 17.39
N VAL A 843 21.70 -55.78 16.10
CA VAL A 843 20.75 -55.48 15.00
C VAL A 843 20.65 -56.61 13.98
N ASP A 844 19.58 -56.63 13.19
CA ASP A 844 19.42 -57.62 12.10
C ASP A 844 20.40 -57.35 10.94
N GLN A 845 20.57 -58.35 10.06
CA GLN A 845 21.55 -58.29 8.97
C GLN A 845 21.36 -57.09 8.03
N GLU A 846 20.12 -56.72 7.70
CA GLU A 846 19.84 -55.59 6.79
C GLU A 846 20.16 -54.25 7.46
N THR A 847 19.77 -54.06 8.73
CA THR A 847 20.15 -52.86 9.50
C THR A 847 21.66 -52.77 9.70
N ALA A 848 22.35 -53.89 9.95
CA ALA A 848 23.81 -53.92 10.07
C ALA A 848 24.50 -53.46 8.78
N LEU A 849 24.03 -53.96 7.62
CA LEU A 849 24.57 -53.60 6.31
C LEU A 849 24.35 -52.11 5.99
N ALA A 850 23.11 -51.62 6.13
CA ALA A 850 22.78 -50.22 5.91
C ALA A 850 23.54 -49.31 6.88
N GLY A 851 23.63 -49.72 8.15
CA GLY A 851 24.30 -48.98 9.21
C GLY A 851 25.82 -48.89 9.07
N ALA A 852 26.47 -49.92 8.51
CA ALA A 852 27.90 -49.90 8.22
C ALA A 852 28.23 -48.96 7.05
N GLN A 853 27.35 -48.87 6.05
CA GLN A 853 27.46 -47.89 4.96
C GLN A 853 27.11 -46.47 5.42
N GLY A 854 26.15 -46.34 6.33
CA GLY A 854 25.65 -45.08 6.87
C GLY A 854 24.74 -44.33 5.89
N PHE A 855 24.61 -43.03 6.12
CA PHE A 855 23.88 -42.12 5.24
C PHE A 855 24.85 -41.23 4.47
N LEU A 856 24.61 -41.08 3.17
CA LEU A 856 25.26 -40.09 2.33
C LEU A 856 24.17 -39.38 1.54
N GLY A 857 24.03 -38.08 1.75
CA GLY A 857 22.93 -37.30 1.21
C GLY A 857 22.51 -36.18 2.15
N CYS A 858 21.29 -35.69 1.99
CA CYS A 858 20.74 -34.62 2.82
C CYS A 858 19.59 -35.14 3.70
N LEU A 859 19.60 -34.79 4.99
CA LEU A 859 18.48 -34.97 5.91
C LEU A 859 17.94 -33.59 6.31
N SER A 860 16.62 -33.40 6.29
CA SER A 860 15.96 -32.18 6.77
C SER A 860 14.83 -32.47 7.74
N ALA A 861 14.49 -31.49 8.57
CA ALA A 861 13.34 -31.50 9.48
C ALA A 861 13.26 -32.76 10.36
N VAL A 862 14.40 -33.34 10.75
CA VAL A 862 14.46 -34.57 11.55
C VAL A 862 13.97 -34.28 12.96
N GLN A 863 12.85 -34.92 13.33
CA GLN A 863 12.21 -34.80 14.63
C GLN A 863 11.75 -36.16 15.13
N LEU A 864 12.10 -36.49 16.37
CA LEU A 864 11.58 -37.63 17.12
C LEU A 864 10.87 -37.09 18.37
N SER A 865 9.55 -37.09 18.33
CA SER A 865 8.68 -36.46 19.34
C SER A 865 9.03 -34.98 19.55
N HIS A 866 9.72 -34.63 20.65
CA HIS A 866 10.15 -33.25 20.95
C HIS A 866 11.66 -33.02 20.70
N VAL A 867 12.39 -34.03 20.22
CA VAL A 867 13.84 -33.97 19.99
C VAL A 867 14.13 -33.70 18.52
N ALA A 868 14.91 -32.65 18.25
CA ALA A 868 15.36 -32.26 16.92
C ALA A 868 16.90 -32.39 16.82
N PRO A 869 17.44 -33.60 16.54
CA PRO A 869 18.88 -33.87 16.60
C PRO A 869 19.73 -33.01 15.66
N LEU A 870 19.23 -32.72 14.44
CA LEU A 870 19.97 -31.88 13.49
C LEU A 870 20.09 -30.44 13.96
N LYS A 871 19.02 -29.88 14.55
CA LYS A 871 19.07 -28.53 15.13
C LYS A 871 20.09 -28.46 16.23
N ALA A 872 20.05 -29.40 17.16
CA ALA A 872 20.97 -29.37 18.29
C ALA A 872 22.43 -29.68 17.87
N ALA A 873 22.66 -30.35 16.73
CA ALA A 873 23.98 -30.54 16.14
C ALA A 873 24.53 -29.29 15.44
N LEU A 874 23.68 -28.53 14.73
CA LEU A 874 24.08 -27.34 13.96
C LEU A 874 24.06 -26.04 14.78
N GLN A 875 23.22 -25.95 15.81
CA GLN A 875 23.01 -24.79 16.67
C GLN A 875 23.22 -25.16 18.15
N PRO A 876 24.48 -25.40 18.58
CA PRO A 876 24.75 -25.90 19.92
C PRO A 876 24.47 -24.85 20.99
N GLY A 877 23.33 -24.98 21.68
CA GLY A 877 23.00 -24.19 22.88
C GLY A 877 23.54 -24.80 24.19
N HIS A 878 23.66 -26.14 24.25
CA HIS A 878 24.20 -26.88 25.41
C HIS A 878 25.04 -28.08 24.90
N PRO A 879 26.31 -28.27 25.32
CA PRO A 879 27.22 -29.26 24.70
C PRO A 879 27.01 -30.74 25.09
N ALA A 880 26.08 -31.07 25.99
CA ALA A 880 26.18 -32.33 26.75
C ALA A 880 25.57 -33.59 26.11
N LEU A 881 24.74 -33.47 25.06
CA LEU A 881 23.93 -34.59 24.56
C LEU A 881 24.26 -35.05 23.13
N ILE A 882 25.17 -34.39 22.41
CA ILE A 882 25.38 -34.66 20.97
C ILE A 882 26.83 -34.98 20.65
N THR A 883 27.03 -35.99 19.81
CA THR A 883 28.32 -36.36 19.27
C THR A 883 28.25 -36.39 17.74
N ILE A 884 29.13 -35.61 17.10
CA ILE A 884 29.24 -35.52 15.64
C ILE A 884 30.55 -36.15 15.22
N SER A 885 30.48 -37.09 14.29
CA SER A 885 31.64 -37.77 13.69
C SER A 885 31.60 -37.59 12.17
N GLY A 886 32.75 -37.36 11.53
CA GLY A 886 32.83 -37.13 10.08
C GLY A 886 32.39 -35.72 9.66
N HIS A 887 32.06 -35.57 8.37
CA HIS A 887 31.69 -34.29 7.76
C HIS A 887 30.17 -34.12 7.71
N VAL A 888 29.63 -33.23 8.56
CA VAL A 888 28.21 -32.85 8.58
C VAL A 888 28.13 -31.33 8.49
N THR A 889 27.44 -30.81 7.47
CA THR A 889 27.35 -29.36 7.22
C THR A 889 25.92 -28.95 6.92
N GLU A 890 25.54 -27.75 7.33
CA GLU A 890 24.23 -27.17 7.01
C GLU A 890 23.98 -27.18 5.48
N SER A 891 22.74 -27.46 5.07
CA SER A 891 22.35 -27.58 3.66
C SER A 891 20.90 -27.16 3.48
N SER A 892 20.49 -26.76 2.27
CA SER A 892 19.08 -26.52 1.94
C SER A 892 18.38 -27.75 1.34
N CYS A 893 19.09 -28.87 1.18
CA CYS A 893 18.65 -30.08 0.48
C CYS A 893 18.16 -29.87 -0.99
N VAL A 894 18.30 -28.66 -1.54
CA VAL A 894 17.96 -28.33 -2.94
C VAL A 894 18.99 -28.94 -3.89
N ALA A 895 18.59 -29.25 -5.14
CA ALA A 895 19.50 -29.84 -6.12
C ALA A 895 20.62 -28.86 -6.44
N GLN A 896 21.86 -29.25 -6.10
CA GLN A 896 23.03 -28.63 -6.69
C GLN A 896 23.02 -28.95 -8.19
N ALA A 897 22.84 -27.92 -9.01
CA ALA A 897 23.38 -27.96 -10.36
C ALA A 897 24.89 -28.24 -10.26
N GLY A 898 25.38 -29.19 -11.05
CA GLY A 898 26.67 -29.87 -10.84
C GLY A 898 27.86 -28.95 -10.57
N THR A 899 28.61 -29.33 -9.52
CA THR A 899 30.05 -29.14 -9.27
C THR A 899 30.79 -28.06 -10.05
N ASP A 900 31.24 -27.01 -9.34
CA ASP A 900 32.67 -26.89 -9.02
C ASP A 900 32.85 -26.20 -7.66
N ALA A 901 33.61 -26.87 -6.79
CA ALA A 901 33.91 -26.42 -5.43
C ALA A 901 35.18 -25.56 -5.44
N THR A 902 35.00 -24.25 -5.53
CA THR A 902 35.88 -23.27 -4.87
C THR A 902 35.05 -22.05 -4.49
N SER A 903 34.88 -21.87 -3.17
CA SER A 903 34.58 -20.62 -2.46
C SER A 903 34.13 -19.42 -3.30
N ARG A 904 32.85 -19.07 -3.21
CA ARG A 904 32.41 -17.68 -3.42
C ARG A 904 31.43 -17.26 -2.33
N GLU A 905 31.96 -16.39 -1.47
CA GLU A 905 31.23 -15.47 -0.63
C GLU A 905 30.14 -14.76 -1.44
N ARG A 906 28.92 -14.67 -0.90
CA ARG A 906 27.85 -13.86 -1.46
C ARG A 906 28.14 -12.39 -1.18
N THR A 907 28.80 -11.73 -2.12
CA THR A 907 28.70 -10.28 -2.31
C THR A 907 27.62 -10.06 -3.36
N HIS A 908 26.44 -9.57 -2.94
CA HIS A 908 25.39 -9.17 -3.88
C HIS A 908 25.75 -7.80 -4.46
N SER A 909 26.45 -7.80 -5.59
CA SER A 909 26.55 -6.67 -6.51
C SER A 909 25.48 -6.84 -7.58
N PHE A 910 24.56 -5.88 -7.67
CA PHE A 910 23.66 -5.73 -8.80
C PHE A 910 24.42 -4.97 -9.89
N ALA A 911 24.60 -5.60 -11.06
CA ALA A 911 24.88 -4.89 -12.30
C ALA A 911 24.30 -5.66 -13.51
N ASP A 912 23.56 -4.88 -14.29
CA ASP A 912 23.41 -4.90 -15.75
C ASP A 912 22.68 -6.05 -16.45
N HIS A 913 21.42 -5.75 -16.79
CA HIS A 913 20.83 -6.14 -18.07
C HIS A 913 20.88 -4.94 -19.03
N SER A 914 21.92 -4.89 -19.86
CA SER A 914 21.97 -4.05 -21.06
C SER A 914 21.45 -4.84 -22.26
N GLY A 915 20.23 -4.52 -22.68
CA GLY A 915 19.68 -4.91 -23.97
C GLY A 915 20.07 -3.87 -25.03
N THR A 916 20.83 -4.31 -26.02
CA THR A 916 21.33 -3.60 -27.20
C THR A 916 20.31 -2.71 -27.92
N ARG A 917 20.67 -1.45 -28.18
CA ARG A 917 20.09 -0.64 -29.25
C ARG A 917 21.15 0.24 -29.92
N ASP A 918 21.10 0.23 -31.24
CA ASP A 918 22.05 0.75 -32.22
C ASP A 918 22.63 2.15 -31.99
N ASP A 919 23.90 2.24 -32.39
CA ASP A 919 24.71 3.42 -32.61
C ASP A 919 24.07 4.45 -33.56
N LYS A 920 24.08 5.72 -33.16
CA LYS A 920 24.36 6.85 -34.04
C LYS A 920 25.09 7.96 -33.28
N GLU A 921 26.27 8.27 -33.79
CA GLU A 921 27.23 9.30 -33.36
C GLU A 921 26.71 10.76 -33.42
N PRO A 922 27.45 11.71 -32.81
CA PRO A 922 26.92 12.89 -32.16
C PRO A 922 27.05 14.17 -33.00
N LEU A 923 26.35 15.23 -32.59
CA LEU A 923 26.73 16.59 -32.96
C LEU A 923 26.57 17.54 -31.76
N ALA A 924 27.70 18.11 -31.36
CA ALA A 924 27.80 19.22 -30.42
C ALA A 924 27.11 20.48 -30.98
N ASN A 925 26.37 21.21 -30.13
CA ASN A 925 26.79 22.53 -29.66
C ASN A 925 25.71 23.29 -28.87
N ALA A 926 26.22 24.01 -27.87
CA ALA A 926 25.80 25.34 -27.42
C ALA A 926 24.55 25.46 -26.53
N THR A 927 24.84 25.41 -25.23
CA THR A 927 24.50 26.43 -24.24
C THR A 927 24.05 27.79 -24.81
N LYS A 928 22.85 28.24 -24.40
CA LYS A 928 22.54 29.67 -24.20
C LYS A 928 21.43 29.85 -23.16
N SER A 929 21.88 30.22 -21.96
CA SER A 929 21.26 31.10 -20.96
C SER A 929 19.78 31.51 -21.08
N ASP A 930 18.98 31.17 -20.06
CA ASP A 930 17.81 31.95 -19.66
C ASP A 930 18.05 32.62 -18.31
N SER A 931 18.67 33.81 -18.38
CA SER A 931 18.93 34.70 -17.24
C SER A 931 17.67 35.43 -16.72
N ALA A 932 16.47 35.06 -17.19
CA ALA A 932 15.20 35.67 -16.80
C ALA A 932 14.52 34.97 -15.61
N VAL A 933 14.78 33.67 -15.40
CA VAL A 933 14.14 32.86 -14.35
C VAL A 933 14.73 33.17 -12.97
N ILE A 934 16.03 33.47 -12.91
CA ILE A 934 16.74 33.79 -11.66
C ILE A 934 16.34 35.18 -11.13
N GLY A 935 16.11 36.16 -12.02
CA GLY A 935 15.64 37.49 -11.62
C GLY A 935 14.21 37.48 -11.07
N GLY A 936 13.33 36.63 -11.63
CA GLY A 936 11.96 36.47 -11.14
C GLY A 936 11.88 35.85 -9.75
N LEU A 937 12.70 34.83 -9.48
CA LEU A 937 12.73 34.18 -8.17
C LEU A 937 13.26 35.12 -7.08
N ILE A 938 14.28 35.93 -7.37
CA ILE A 938 14.80 36.90 -6.40
C ILE A 938 13.76 37.99 -6.10
N ALA A 939 13.03 38.47 -7.10
CA ALA A 939 11.98 39.48 -6.91
C ALA A 939 10.82 38.96 -6.05
N VAL A 940 10.41 37.69 -6.24
CA VAL A 940 9.36 37.05 -5.43
C VAL A 940 9.79 36.89 -3.97
N VAL A 941 11.03 36.46 -3.72
CA VAL A 941 11.57 36.34 -2.36
C VAL A 941 11.65 37.69 -1.65
N ILE A 942 12.09 38.74 -2.36
CA ILE A 942 12.11 40.11 -1.81
C ILE A 942 10.69 40.59 -1.49
N PHE A 943 9.72 40.31 -2.36
CA PHE A 943 8.32 40.67 -2.12
C PHE A 943 7.73 39.96 -0.90
N ILE A 944 8.01 38.66 -0.73
CA ILE A 944 7.57 37.90 0.45
C ILE A 944 8.20 38.46 1.74
N LEU A 945 9.50 38.79 1.72
CA LEU A 945 10.18 39.42 2.86
C LEU A 945 9.60 40.81 3.19
N LEU A 946 9.24 41.60 2.18
CA LEU A 946 8.55 42.89 2.36
C LEU A 946 7.14 42.72 2.94
N CYS A 947 6.40 41.68 2.53
CA CYS A 947 5.10 41.36 3.10
C CYS A 947 5.22 40.92 4.56
N ILE A 948 6.18 40.05 4.89
CA ILE A 948 6.42 39.58 6.27
C ILE A 948 6.81 40.76 7.17
N THR A 949 7.69 41.65 6.70
CA THR A 949 8.07 42.85 7.45
C THR A 949 6.92 43.84 7.60
N ALA A 950 6.08 44.04 6.59
CA ALA A 950 4.88 44.87 6.70
C ALA A 950 3.86 44.30 7.70
N ILE A 951 3.67 42.98 7.73
CA ILE A 951 2.83 42.29 8.70
C ILE A 951 3.42 42.42 10.11
N ALA A 952 4.74 42.21 10.27
CA ALA A 952 5.43 42.37 11.54
C ALA A 952 5.35 43.82 12.07
N VAL A 953 5.48 44.82 11.18
CA VAL A 953 5.31 46.24 11.53
C VAL A 953 3.86 46.53 11.92
N ARG A 954 2.85 45.97 11.24
CA ARG A 954 1.44 46.11 11.65
C ARG A 954 1.18 45.48 13.02
N ILE A 955 1.71 44.29 13.29
CA ILE A 955 1.59 43.62 14.59
C ILE A 955 2.32 44.44 15.67
N TYR A 956 3.49 44.98 15.37
CA TYR A 956 4.24 45.83 16.30
C TYR A 956 3.51 47.15 16.58
N GLN A 957 2.89 47.77 15.56
CA GLN A 957 2.07 48.97 15.72
C GLN A 957 0.79 48.67 16.52
N GLN A 958 0.12 47.53 16.30
CA GLN A 958 -1.01 47.09 17.11
C GLN A 958 -0.60 46.82 18.57
N LYS A 959 0.54 46.16 18.82
CA LYS A 959 1.09 45.98 20.18
C LYS A 959 1.45 47.30 20.85
N ARG A 960 1.96 48.28 20.09
CA ARG A 960 2.29 49.62 20.60
C ARG A 960 1.05 50.45 20.93
N LEU A 961 -0.04 50.29 20.16
CA LEU A 961 -1.35 50.87 20.48
C LEU A 961 -2.00 50.21 21.69
N TYR A 962 -1.85 48.89 21.85
CA TYR A 962 -2.33 48.15 23.02
C TYR A 962 -1.60 48.57 24.30
N LYS A 963 -0.26 48.69 24.27
CA LYS A 963 0.54 49.22 25.40
C LYS A 963 0.22 50.67 25.74
N ARG A 964 -0.15 51.51 24.76
CA ARG A 964 -0.54 52.92 25.00
C ARG A 964 -1.93 53.03 25.65
N ASN A 965 -2.81 52.05 25.45
CA ASN A 965 -4.10 51.97 26.11
C ASN A 965 -4.01 51.36 27.52
N GLU A 966 -3.06 50.47 27.78
CA GLU A 966 -2.72 49.99 29.14
C GLU A 966 -2.11 51.08 30.02
N ALA A 967 -1.19 51.89 29.48
CA ALA A 967 -0.58 53.01 30.21
C ALA A 967 -1.57 54.14 30.57
N LYS A 968 -2.68 54.26 29.83
CA LYS A 968 -3.80 55.18 30.17
C LYS A 968 -4.81 54.57 31.15
N ARG A 969 -4.80 53.25 31.34
CA ARG A 969 -5.68 52.55 32.29
C ARG A 969 -5.03 52.39 33.66
N SER A 970 -3.70 52.39 33.75
CA SER A 970 -2.96 52.30 35.02
C SER A 970 -2.93 53.60 35.83
N GLU A 971 -3.18 54.77 35.25
CA GLU A 971 -3.27 56.04 36.01
C GLU A 971 -4.61 56.22 36.75
N ASN A 972 -5.62 55.38 36.49
CA ASN A 972 -6.95 55.49 37.10
C ASN A 972 -7.30 54.38 38.10
N VAL A 973 -6.35 53.51 38.48
CA VAL A 973 -6.60 52.37 39.39
C VAL A 973 -5.85 52.49 40.73
N ASP A 974 -4.92 53.43 40.89
CA ASP A 974 -4.20 53.67 42.17
C ASP A 974 -5.03 54.40 43.26
N SER A 975 -6.33 54.63 43.04
CA SER A 975 -7.20 55.34 43.99
C SER A 975 -8.31 54.50 44.64
N ALA A 976 -8.33 53.17 44.47
CA ALA A 976 -9.46 52.35 44.95
C ALA A 976 -9.09 51.02 45.64
N GLU A 977 -7.85 50.84 46.10
CA GLU A 977 -7.42 49.60 46.79
C GLU A 977 -6.99 49.85 48.24
N ALA A 978 -7.70 50.76 48.93
CA ALA A 978 -7.53 51.06 50.34
C ALA A 978 -8.81 50.84 51.16
N VAL A 979 -9.65 49.85 50.84
CA VAL A 979 -10.72 49.40 51.74
C VAL A 979 -11.00 47.90 51.50
N LEU A 980 -11.17 47.13 52.57
CA LEU A 980 -11.63 45.73 52.64
C LEU A 980 -10.58 44.61 52.50
N LYS A 981 -9.61 44.61 53.43
CA LYS A 981 -9.31 43.39 54.21
C LYS A 981 -10.32 43.33 55.36
N SER A 982 -11.26 42.40 55.35
CA SER A 982 -11.72 41.67 56.56
C SER A 982 -12.82 40.66 56.21
N GLU A 983 -12.79 39.55 56.95
CA GLU A 983 -13.89 38.64 57.26
C GLU A 983 -14.20 37.42 56.37
N LEU A 984 -14.03 36.27 57.05
CA LEU A 984 -14.92 35.10 57.12
C LEU A 984 -14.58 33.83 56.28
N ASN A 985 -13.74 33.01 56.91
CA ASN A 985 -13.98 31.56 57.01
C ASN A 985 -15.43 31.25 57.42
N ARG A 986 -16.04 30.20 56.83
CA ARG A 986 -16.66 29.04 57.50
C ARG A 986 -17.98 28.57 56.84
N GLN A 987 -18.00 27.26 56.60
CA GLN A 987 -19.12 26.31 56.62
C GLN A 987 -19.91 25.96 55.34
N ASN A 988 -19.70 24.69 54.97
CA ASN A 988 -20.59 23.79 54.22
C ASN A 988 -22.01 23.74 54.79
N ALA A 989 -23.03 23.57 53.92
CA ALA A 989 -23.89 22.36 53.85
C ALA A 989 -25.26 22.63 53.18
N VAL A 990 -25.54 21.79 52.16
CA VAL A 990 -26.82 21.06 51.93
C VAL A 990 -28.04 21.77 51.28
N SER A 991 -28.61 21.01 50.31
CA SER A 991 -29.99 20.97 49.79
C SER A 991 -30.41 22.06 48.80
N GLU A 992 -30.38 21.77 47.50
CA GLU A 992 -31.51 21.23 46.69
C GLU A 992 -32.72 22.17 46.51
N ASN A 993 -32.84 22.63 45.27
CA ASN A 993 -33.99 22.52 44.34
C ASN A 993 -34.61 23.82 43.76
N GLN A 994 -34.71 23.79 42.42
CA GLN A 994 -35.56 24.53 41.47
C GLN A 994 -35.27 26.04 41.23
N LYS A 995 -35.31 26.60 40.01
CA LYS A 995 -35.43 26.14 38.60
C LYS A 995 -35.31 27.40 37.71
N GLU A 996 -34.71 27.27 36.51
CA GLU A 996 -34.91 28.07 35.27
C GLU A 996 -34.57 29.60 35.34
N TYR A 997 -33.81 30.25 34.44
CA TYR A 997 -33.86 30.31 32.97
C TYR A 997 -32.50 30.72 32.32
N PHE A 998 -32.40 30.42 31.02
CA PHE A 998 -31.38 30.71 29.99
C PHE A 998 -30.73 32.11 29.97
N PHE A 999 -29.41 32.18 29.71
CA PHE A 999 -28.80 32.53 28.42
C PHE A 999 -27.34 32.07 28.38
#